data_AF-A0A158E0G1-F1
#
_entry.id   AF-A0A158E0G1-F1
#
_cell.length_a   1.000
_cell.length_b   1.000
_cell.length_c   1.000
_cell.angle_alpha   90.00
_cell.angle_beta   90.00
_cell.angle_gamma   90.00
#
_symmetry.space_group_name_H-M   'P 1'
#
loop_
_entity.id
_entity.type
_entity.pdbx_description
1 polymer ?
#
loop_
_entity_poly.entity_id
_entity_poly.type
_entity_poly.pdbx_seq_one_letter_code
_entity_poly.pdbx_strand_id
1 'polypeptide(L)'
;MNANAVIEQYLRADSKVVGNIAATCGLATACEAAVAVVMQNAGYGRYYPNTNAPVILQSNNGYYLQTDPKNSSLLNIVQSSTGKTVQTISTSVYPDGSFNMTLSDLISGSKWYSATNSNYQFTQTDTFSVTNGVKTDDLINYTGGKLLNEVVTTTAGNGAINLTISGQQAAASANAARISTASTTSAAISGNDNTINAGGQSYTGLYGFGNVVNLVSDSVSRLNLYTANARTTVNGVGNTVGIYASNVVVNSWRNTFWAADGWLRSGVCGNDNIVNAGTHSYTEIYGYGNTVNLMSTSGSRVNLFTADARTTVNGVGNTVGLCASNIVVNSWGNTFWASGDWLSSSVSGNDNIVNAGSHSYTEIYGYGNTVNLMSNSGSRVNLFTGDARTTITGVGNTVGIYAPNVVANSWGNTFWASNDGFSSGVCGNDNIVNAGAHSYTEIYGYGNMVNLMSNSGSRVNLFTANSYTEIYGGGNTIGICASGEGVRSDGNTFNFSIPGLTTDIYGSWNVINAAAYSKTTLFGFNNTLNAANDSGAKIDFTSNAGGTVNGYGNTVGICGSGIYVNSSRNYFNAMADTSFALSGYGNVVYSVSWSNSMIALVNEYANATVYGEGNRIYITASHTDVTATGNTFNFSSGGFATDIHGSRNVINLAGNSGTTISGINNTFNVVDNCGATVSFVSNSEGTVNGRGNTIGICGTGISVNASGNNISTISGAAFDLSGGNDAVNLGTGSSLALRGGSDYVVNAQGSTINTWDNTSFALSGSGNWLGVGGNCGISVAGNGNTINMGTGSSLVNDGVNNTINASGCRIMLSSVNRDQIIYINGDDNYIDASAVSDFVHTTIVVTGSRNNVLAEAVTINFHGSGNGVYGGYNNVHGSYIQRTTLPSGYYPSVPVLPSYTGPSSGFDPNGVYVYPIPTPQINVRPLYAVRETGESGSSTYATDPQTQNLIAAMAAYGADSSASSVFVSPAQNDPQILLAASGN
;
A
#
# COMPACT_ATOMS: atom_id res chain seq x y z
N MET A 1 -83.60 -66.83 -97.79
CA MET A 1 -83.91 -67.66 -96.60
C MET A 1 -84.83 -66.83 -95.69
N ASN A 2 -85.84 -67.43 -95.05
CA ASN A 2 -86.66 -66.67 -94.09
C ASN A 2 -85.84 -66.40 -92.81
N ALA A 3 -86.19 -65.36 -92.05
CA ALA A 3 -85.43 -64.92 -90.87
C ALA A 3 -85.26 -66.00 -89.79
N ASN A 4 -86.21 -66.94 -89.66
CA ASN A 4 -86.10 -68.06 -88.72
C ASN A 4 -85.02 -69.08 -89.14
N ALA A 5 -84.77 -69.24 -90.44
CA ALA A 5 -83.72 -70.14 -90.93
C ALA A 5 -82.30 -69.62 -90.68
N VAL A 6 -82.10 -68.30 -90.56
CA VAL A 6 -80.80 -67.68 -90.22
C VAL A 6 -80.55 -67.72 -88.70
N ILE A 7 -81.60 -67.53 -87.89
CA ILE A 7 -81.53 -67.63 -86.43
C ILE A 7 -81.30 -69.09 -85.99
N GLU A 8 -81.93 -70.08 -86.63
CA GLU A 8 -81.68 -71.49 -86.33
C GLU A 8 -80.29 -71.97 -86.76
N GLN A 9 -79.66 -71.34 -87.76
CA GLN A 9 -78.30 -71.68 -88.20
C GLN A 9 -77.22 -71.14 -87.25
N TYR A 10 -77.51 -70.07 -86.50
CA TYR A 10 -76.61 -69.51 -85.47
C TYR A 10 -76.76 -70.16 -84.09
N LEU A 11 -77.89 -70.84 -83.81
CA LEU A 11 -78.19 -71.48 -82.52
C LEU A 11 -77.79 -72.98 -82.44
N ARG A 12 -77.29 -73.59 -83.52
CA ARG A 12 -76.85 -75.00 -83.54
C ARG A 12 -75.31 -75.12 -83.65
N ALA A 13 -74.69 -75.37 -82.50
CA ALA A 13 -73.42 -76.08 -82.22
C ALA A 13 -72.17 -75.90 -83.13
N ASP A 14 -71.09 -75.46 -82.48
CA ASP A 14 -69.69 -75.89 -82.64
C ASP A 14 -69.12 -76.01 -84.06
N SER A 15 -68.84 -74.89 -84.73
CA SER A 15 -67.59 -74.65 -85.47
C SER A 15 -67.56 -73.27 -86.15
N LYS A 16 -66.39 -72.62 -86.10
CA LYS A 16 -66.08 -71.32 -86.73
C LYS A 16 -66.57 -71.25 -88.19
N VAL A 17 -67.48 -70.34 -88.49
CA VAL A 17 -67.69 -69.84 -89.85
C VAL A 17 -67.31 -68.36 -89.87
N VAL A 18 -66.24 -68.07 -90.61
CA VAL A 18 -65.78 -66.72 -90.97
C VAL A 18 -66.45 -66.39 -92.30
N GLY A 19 -67.35 -65.41 -92.33
CA GLY A 19 -68.05 -64.98 -93.54
C GLY A 19 -68.89 -63.74 -93.31
N ASN A 20 -68.74 -62.76 -94.19
CA ASN A 20 -69.33 -61.42 -94.13
C ASN A 20 -70.88 -61.48 -94.18
N ILE A 21 -71.55 -61.06 -93.10
CA ILE A 21 -73.02 -61.02 -92.95
C ILE A 21 -73.70 -60.17 -94.03
N ALA A 22 -73.00 -59.21 -94.64
CA ALA A 22 -73.55 -58.36 -95.70
C ALA A 22 -73.91 -59.11 -97.01
N ALA A 23 -73.35 -60.31 -97.25
CA ALA A 23 -73.62 -61.08 -98.47
C ALA A 23 -74.91 -61.92 -98.41
N THR A 24 -75.51 -62.09 -97.22
CA THR A 24 -76.64 -63.03 -97.01
C THR A 24 -77.98 -62.31 -96.76
N CYS A 25 -77.94 -61.00 -96.49
CA CYS A 25 -79.12 -60.17 -96.24
C CYS A 25 -79.12 -58.96 -97.19
N GLY A 26 -79.79 -59.08 -98.35
CA GLY A 26 -80.06 -57.93 -99.22
C GLY A 26 -80.88 -56.85 -98.51
N LEU A 27 -80.59 -55.58 -98.80
CA LEU A 27 -81.10 -54.33 -98.19
C LEU A 27 -82.61 -54.34 -97.86
N ALA A 28 -82.96 -54.94 -96.72
CA ALA A 28 -84.30 -54.92 -96.15
C ALA A 28 -84.20 -54.95 -94.62
N THR A 29 -85.07 -54.17 -93.98
CA THR A 29 -85.29 -53.92 -92.54
C THR A 29 -85.37 -55.17 -91.63
N ALA A 30 -85.28 -56.39 -92.17
CA ALA A 30 -85.25 -57.63 -91.42
C ALA A 30 -83.90 -57.91 -90.72
N CYS A 31 -82.81 -57.22 -91.08
CA CYS A 31 -81.49 -57.45 -90.49
C CYS A 31 -81.25 -56.69 -89.16
N GLU A 32 -81.90 -55.54 -88.93
CA GLU A 32 -81.76 -54.76 -87.69
C GLU A 32 -82.41 -55.47 -86.48
N ALA A 33 -83.56 -56.13 -86.70
CA ALA A 33 -84.24 -56.90 -85.65
C ALA A 33 -83.46 -58.17 -85.25
N ALA A 34 -82.70 -58.77 -86.18
CA ALA A 34 -81.91 -59.97 -85.90
C ALA A 34 -80.66 -59.66 -85.04
N VAL A 35 -80.05 -58.49 -85.20
CA VAL A 35 -78.90 -58.06 -84.39
C VAL A 35 -79.33 -57.72 -82.95
N ALA A 36 -80.45 -57.03 -82.78
CA ALA A 36 -80.98 -56.68 -81.45
C ALA A 36 -81.32 -57.92 -80.60
N VAL A 37 -81.76 -59.02 -81.24
CA VAL A 37 -82.03 -60.31 -80.58
C VAL A 37 -80.75 -61.09 -80.28
N VAL A 38 -79.72 -61.01 -81.15
CA VAL A 38 -78.41 -61.65 -80.91
C VAL A 38 -77.68 -61.00 -79.72
N MET A 39 -77.83 -59.69 -79.50
CA MET A 39 -77.27 -59.01 -78.31
C MET A 39 -78.02 -59.29 -77.00
N GLN A 40 -79.25 -59.80 -77.05
CA GLN A 40 -80.02 -60.20 -75.86
C GLN A 40 -79.72 -61.62 -75.36
N ASN A 41 -79.20 -62.52 -76.21
CA ASN A 41 -79.24 -63.97 -75.96
C ASN A 41 -77.90 -64.73 -75.96
N ALA A 42 -76.73 -64.08 -75.98
CA ALA A 42 -75.46 -64.80 -75.86
C ALA A 42 -74.40 -64.04 -75.08
N GLY A 43 -73.83 -64.69 -74.06
CA GLY A 43 -72.70 -64.21 -73.27
C GLY A 43 -71.43 -64.05 -74.10
N TYR A 44 -71.28 -62.90 -74.75
CA TYR A 44 -70.06 -62.48 -75.44
C TYR A 44 -69.03 -61.93 -74.45
N GLY A 45 -68.48 -62.83 -73.63
CA GLY A 45 -67.24 -62.61 -72.93
C GLY A 45 -66.08 -63.21 -73.72
N ARG A 46 -65.05 -62.40 -73.99
CA ARG A 46 -63.71 -62.75 -74.50
C ARG A 46 -63.49 -62.65 -76.02
N TYR A 47 -63.08 -61.46 -76.47
CA TYR A 47 -62.05 -61.34 -77.50
C TYR A 47 -61.21 -60.05 -77.28
N TYR A 48 -60.00 -60.24 -76.72
CA TYR A 48 -58.74 -59.47 -76.90
C TYR A 48 -58.49 -58.15 -76.12
N PRO A 49 -57.21 -57.80 -75.85
CA PRO A 49 -56.68 -57.79 -74.47
C PRO A 49 -55.89 -56.52 -74.14
N ASN A 50 -56.33 -55.75 -73.14
CA ASN A 50 -55.51 -54.75 -72.45
C ASN A 50 -56.33 -54.26 -71.25
N THR A 51 -55.79 -54.48 -70.05
CA THR A 51 -56.32 -54.03 -68.78
C THR A 51 -56.32 -52.51 -68.69
N ASN A 52 -57.44 -51.87 -69.04
CA ASN A 52 -58.02 -50.68 -68.39
C ASN A 52 -59.06 -50.01 -69.30
N ALA A 53 -60.09 -50.77 -69.69
CA ALA A 53 -61.33 -50.20 -70.25
C ALA A 53 -62.48 -50.42 -69.25
N PRO A 54 -63.34 -49.41 -68.99
CA PRO A 54 -64.33 -49.44 -67.93
C PRO A 54 -65.40 -50.50 -68.18
N VAL A 55 -65.56 -51.40 -67.20
CA VAL A 55 -66.56 -52.47 -67.15
C VAL A 55 -67.94 -51.84 -66.95
N ILE A 56 -68.72 -51.74 -68.02
CA ILE A 56 -70.13 -51.33 -67.97
C ILE A 56 -70.97 -52.61 -68.04
N LEU A 57 -71.72 -52.87 -66.95
CA LEU A 57 -72.78 -53.87 -66.76
C LEU A 57 -72.35 -55.30 -66.34
N GLN A 58 -72.14 -55.49 -65.03
CA GLN A 58 -72.52 -56.74 -64.37
C GLN A 58 -74.01 -56.69 -64.01
N SER A 59 -74.72 -57.79 -64.26
CA SER A 59 -76.18 -57.98 -64.10
C SER A 59 -76.73 -57.91 -62.67
N ASN A 60 -75.96 -57.41 -61.69
CA ASN A 60 -76.35 -57.38 -60.27
C ASN A 60 -76.77 -56.00 -59.75
N ASN A 61 -76.79 -54.95 -60.59
CA ASN A 61 -77.16 -53.59 -60.17
C ASN A 61 -78.59 -53.16 -60.54
N GLY A 62 -79.50 -54.10 -60.81
CA GLY A 62 -80.92 -53.81 -60.97
C GLY A 62 -81.31 -53.12 -62.27
N TYR A 63 -80.59 -53.39 -63.37
CA TYR A 63 -80.98 -52.99 -64.73
C TYR A 63 -80.79 -54.14 -65.73
N TYR A 64 -81.63 -54.22 -66.76
CA TYR A 64 -81.52 -55.16 -67.88
C TYR A 64 -81.79 -54.46 -69.22
N LEU A 65 -81.30 -55.04 -70.31
CA LEU A 65 -81.55 -54.55 -71.67
C LEU A 65 -82.79 -55.21 -72.24
N GLN A 66 -83.70 -54.41 -72.80
CA GLN A 66 -84.90 -54.87 -73.50
C GLN A 66 -85.03 -54.12 -74.82
N THR A 67 -85.40 -54.80 -75.89
CA THR A 67 -85.78 -54.16 -77.17
C THR A 67 -87.00 -53.29 -76.96
N ASP A 68 -86.99 -52.07 -77.48
CA ASP A 68 -88.16 -51.20 -77.35
C ASP A 68 -89.37 -51.85 -78.03
N PRO A 69 -90.49 -52.08 -77.31
CA PRO A 69 -91.65 -52.76 -77.86
C PRO A 69 -92.35 -51.99 -78.99
N LYS A 70 -92.02 -50.70 -79.19
CA LYS A 70 -92.56 -49.86 -80.27
C LYS A 70 -91.59 -49.70 -81.45
N ASN A 71 -90.30 -49.98 -81.28
CA ASN A 71 -89.30 -49.88 -82.34
C ASN A 71 -88.15 -50.88 -82.13
N SER A 72 -88.08 -51.92 -82.97
CA SER A 72 -87.09 -52.98 -82.86
C SER A 72 -85.64 -52.54 -83.10
N SER A 73 -85.41 -51.31 -83.60
CA SER A 73 -84.08 -50.73 -83.82
C SER A 73 -83.57 -49.92 -82.61
N LEU A 74 -84.29 -49.94 -81.48
CA LEU A 74 -83.93 -49.28 -80.22
C LEU A 74 -83.77 -50.28 -79.06
N LEU A 75 -82.80 -50.04 -78.18
CA LEU A 75 -82.53 -50.84 -76.97
C LEU A 75 -82.75 -50.01 -75.71
N ASN A 76 -83.72 -50.41 -74.89
CA ASN A 76 -84.03 -49.80 -73.60
C ASN A 76 -83.18 -50.42 -72.49
N ILE A 77 -82.52 -49.59 -71.68
CA ILE A 77 -82.03 -49.97 -70.36
C ILE A 77 -83.20 -49.83 -69.40
N VAL A 78 -83.68 -50.94 -68.87
CA VAL A 78 -84.85 -51.01 -67.99
C VAL A 78 -84.39 -51.31 -66.57
N GLN A 79 -84.85 -50.55 -65.59
CA GLN A 79 -84.56 -50.84 -64.19
C GLN A 79 -85.37 -52.06 -63.74
N SER A 80 -84.68 -53.12 -63.31
CA SER A 80 -85.26 -54.40 -62.91
C SER A 80 -86.33 -54.28 -61.82
N SER A 81 -86.18 -53.33 -60.89
CA SER A 81 -87.11 -53.15 -59.78
C SER A 81 -88.40 -52.41 -60.13
N THR A 82 -88.42 -51.61 -61.20
CA THR A 82 -89.58 -50.76 -61.54
C THR A 82 -90.18 -51.07 -62.91
N GLY A 83 -89.47 -51.81 -63.77
CA GLY A 83 -89.86 -52.06 -65.16
C GLY A 83 -89.85 -50.81 -66.04
N LYS A 84 -89.37 -49.65 -65.53
CA LYS A 84 -89.30 -48.41 -66.30
C LYS A 84 -88.02 -48.37 -67.13
N THR A 85 -88.16 -48.01 -68.40
CA THR A 85 -87.05 -47.59 -69.27
C THR A 85 -86.41 -46.35 -68.69
N VAL A 86 -85.12 -46.44 -68.39
CA VAL A 86 -84.28 -45.39 -67.80
C VAL A 86 -83.55 -44.64 -68.90
N GLN A 87 -83.18 -45.36 -69.97
CA GLN A 87 -82.53 -44.82 -71.15
C GLN A 87 -82.86 -45.67 -72.38
N THR A 88 -82.96 -45.03 -73.54
CA THR A 88 -83.13 -45.71 -74.83
C THR A 88 -81.91 -45.44 -75.70
N ILE A 89 -81.31 -46.50 -76.22
CA ILE A 89 -80.13 -46.46 -77.10
C ILE A 89 -80.61 -46.67 -78.53
N SER A 90 -80.22 -45.77 -79.43
CA SER A 90 -80.42 -45.97 -80.87
C SER A 90 -79.25 -46.75 -81.46
N THR A 91 -79.56 -47.80 -82.22
CA THR A 91 -78.56 -48.58 -82.96
C THR A 91 -78.80 -48.43 -84.46
N SER A 92 -77.76 -48.05 -85.21
CA SER A 92 -77.78 -48.05 -86.67
C SER A 92 -76.62 -48.86 -87.23
N VAL A 93 -76.87 -49.55 -88.35
CA VAL A 93 -75.88 -50.36 -89.06
C VAL A 93 -75.50 -49.65 -90.35
N TYR A 94 -74.21 -49.37 -90.54
CA TYR A 94 -73.72 -48.80 -91.79
C TYR A 94 -73.69 -49.86 -92.91
N PRO A 95 -73.70 -49.45 -94.20
CA PRO A 95 -73.67 -50.35 -95.35
C PRO A 95 -72.47 -51.32 -95.39
N ASP A 96 -71.41 -51.05 -94.63
CA ASP A 96 -70.21 -51.89 -94.50
C ASP A 96 -70.31 -52.95 -93.39
N GLY A 97 -71.44 -53.01 -92.68
CA GLY A 97 -71.68 -53.95 -91.57
C GLY A 97 -71.11 -53.50 -90.21
N SER A 98 -70.61 -52.26 -90.10
CA SER A 98 -70.21 -51.67 -88.81
C SER A 98 -71.41 -51.10 -88.04
N PHE A 99 -71.36 -51.19 -86.70
CA PHE A 99 -72.42 -50.70 -85.79
C PHE A 99 -72.04 -49.35 -85.20
N ASN A 100 -72.98 -48.41 -85.20
CA ASN A 100 -72.85 -47.14 -84.47
C ASN A 100 -73.88 -47.09 -83.33
N MET A 101 -73.39 -46.75 -82.14
CA MET A 101 -74.21 -46.50 -80.95
C MET A 101 -73.94 -45.07 -80.49
N THR A 102 -74.94 -44.20 -80.60
CA THR A 102 -74.82 -42.81 -80.15
C THR A 102 -75.54 -42.65 -78.81
N LEU A 103 -74.78 -42.40 -77.74
CA LEU A 103 -75.32 -42.03 -76.42
C LEU A 103 -75.50 -40.51 -76.37
N SER A 104 -76.74 -40.01 -76.52
CA SER A 104 -77.04 -38.59 -76.31
C SER A 104 -77.55 -38.36 -74.88
N ASP A 105 -76.97 -37.34 -74.23
CA ASP A 105 -77.31 -36.75 -72.92
C ASP A 105 -76.85 -37.47 -71.64
N LEU A 106 -75.75 -36.96 -71.06
CA LEU A 106 -75.43 -37.08 -69.63
C LEU A 106 -75.21 -35.66 -69.06
N ILE A 107 -76.31 -34.96 -68.76
CA ILE A 107 -76.30 -33.67 -68.07
C ILE A 107 -76.33 -33.89 -66.55
N SER A 108 -75.39 -33.19 -65.89
CA SER A 108 -75.32 -32.70 -64.51
C SER A 108 -75.99 -33.49 -63.37
N GLY A 109 -75.15 -33.84 -62.39
CA GLY A 109 -75.59 -34.08 -61.02
C GLY A 109 -75.58 -35.55 -60.60
N SER A 110 -74.43 -36.03 -60.13
CA SER A 110 -74.37 -37.19 -59.24
C SER A 110 -73.18 -37.06 -58.29
N LYS A 111 -73.51 -36.96 -57.01
CA LYS A 111 -72.61 -36.89 -55.86
C LYS A 111 -71.79 -38.17 -55.78
N TRP A 112 -70.47 -38.05 -55.66
CA TRP A 112 -69.64 -39.17 -55.21
C TRP A 112 -69.63 -39.17 -53.68
N TYR A 113 -69.98 -40.32 -53.08
CA TYR A 113 -69.91 -40.54 -51.65
C TYR A 113 -68.44 -40.59 -51.21
N SER A 114 -68.02 -39.69 -50.31
CA SER A 114 -66.71 -39.69 -49.68
C SER A 114 -66.76 -40.38 -48.31
N ALA A 115 -65.76 -41.22 -48.02
CA ALA A 115 -65.57 -41.79 -46.68
C ALA A 115 -64.70 -40.84 -45.85
N THR A 116 -65.26 -40.29 -44.77
CA THR A 116 -64.52 -39.55 -43.74
C THR A 116 -63.83 -40.51 -42.78
N ASN A 117 -62.61 -40.19 -42.34
CA ASN A 117 -62.04 -40.84 -41.15
C ASN A 117 -62.82 -40.41 -39.88
N SER A 118 -62.53 -41.03 -38.73
CA SER A 118 -63.24 -40.80 -37.46
C SER A 118 -63.17 -39.36 -36.92
N ASN A 119 -62.41 -38.46 -37.54
CA ASN A 119 -62.27 -37.06 -37.15
C ASN A 119 -62.85 -36.05 -38.18
N TYR A 120 -63.63 -36.52 -39.17
CA TYR A 120 -64.27 -35.68 -40.19
C TYR A 120 -63.31 -34.83 -41.06
N GLN A 121 -62.05 -35.23 -41.23
CA GLN A 121 -61.11 -34.54 -42.12
C GLN A 121 -61.08 -35.17 -43.52
N PHE A 122 -61.10 -34.32 -44.55
CA PHE A 122 -60.94 -34.69 -45.96
C PHE A 122 -59.45 -34.81 -46.27
N THR A 123 -59.00 -35.91 -46.87
CA THR A 123 -57.61 -36.03 -47.37
C THR A 123 -57.67 -36.54 -48.79
N GLN A 124 -57.50 -35.64 -49.76
CA GLN A 124 -57.28 -36.00 -51.16
C GLN A 124 -55.76 -36.14 -51.35
N THR A 125 -55.31 -37.32 -51.79
CA THR A 125 -53.91 -37.55 -52.17
C THR A 125 -53.89 -37.75 -53.68
N ASP A 126 -53.69 -36.68 -54.43
CA ASP A 126 -53.52 -36.78 -55.88
C ASP A 126 -52.04 -37.00 -56.22
N THR A 127 -51.76 -37.99 -57.05
CA THR A 127 -50.39 -38.31 -57.52
C THR A 127 -50.28 -37.88 -58.98
N PHE A 128 -49.54 -36.80 -59.27
CA PHE A 128 -49.40 -36.29 -60.64
C PHE A 128 -48.09 -36.75 -61.30
N SER A 129 -48.19 -37.15 -62.56
CA SER A 129 -47.05 -37.35 -63.46
C SER A 129 -47.04 -36.17 -64.45
N VAL A 130 -46.21 -35.15 -64.22
CA VAL A 130 -46.22 -33.93 -65.04
C VAL A 130 -45.32 -34.11 -66.27
N THR A 131 -45.85 -33.86 -67.47
CA THR A 131 -45.09 -33.82 -68.74
C THR A 131 -44.65 -32.37 -69.00
N ASN A 132 -43.42 -32.16 -69.51
CA ASN A 132 -42.78 -30.85 -69.63
C ASN A 132 -43.64 -29.82 -70.39
N GLY A 133 -43.98 -28.70 -69.75
CA GLY A 133 -44.66 -27.55 -70.37
C GLY A 133 -46.19 -27.48 -70.20
N VAL A 134 -46.80 -28.35 -69.39
CA VAL A 134 -48.26 -28.34 -69.14
C VAL A 134 -48.58 -27.69 -67.78
N LYS A 135 -49.55 -26.76 -67.75
CA LYS A 135 -50.17 -26.24 -66.53
C LYS A 135 -51.30 -27.18 -66.13
N THR A 136 -51.13 -27.89 -65.01
CA THR A 136 -52.18 -28.74 -64.45
C THR A 136 -52.74 -28.04 -63.20
N ASP A 137 -54.05 -27.85 -63.19
CA ASP A 137 -54.83 -27.17 -62.17
C ASP A 137 -55.88 -28.14 -61.65
N ASP A 138 -55.94 -28.32 -60.34
CA ASP A 138 -56.82 -29.28 -59.67
C ASP A 138 -57.88 -28.57 -58.82
N LEU A 139 -58.74 -27.70 -59.40
CA LEU A 139 -60.18 -27.77 -59.07
C LEU A 139 -61.15 -26.92 -59.91
N ILE A 140 -62.37 -27.46 -59.97
CA ILE A 140 -63.63 -26.86 -60.41
C ILE A 140 -64.07 -25.73 -59.46
N ASN A 141 -64.42 -24.58 -60.03
CA ASN A 141 -64.85 -23.36 -59.35
C ASN A 141 -66.26 -23.51 -58.73
N TYR A 142 -66.39 -23.50 -57.40
CA TYR A 142 -67.69 -23.46 -56.71
C TYR A 142 -68.11 -22.01 -56.44
N THR A 143 -69.29 -21.62 -56.94
CA THR A 143 -69.95 -20.33 -56.66
C THR A 143 -70.34 -20.24 -55.18
N GLY A 144 -69.50 -19.61 -54.35
CA GLY A 144 -69.75 -19.45 -52.91
C GLY A 144 -68.72 -18.68 -52.09
N GLY A 145 -67.62 -18.20 -52.69
CA GLY A 145 -66.84 -17.08 -52.15
C GLY A 145 -65.86 -17.34 -51.00
N LYS A 146 -65.51 -18.58 -50.65
CA LYS A 146 -64.34 -18.88 -49.80
C LYS A 146 -63.54 -20.06 -50.34
N LEU A 147 -62.38 -19.76 -50.92
CA LEU A 147 -61.39 -20.74 -51.39
C LEU A 147 -60.55 -21.25 -50.20
N LEU A 148 -60.36 -22.56 -50.11
CA LEU A 148 -59.44 -23.20 -49.17
C LEU A 148 -58.58 -24.21 -49.95
N ASN A 149 -57.28 -23.92 -50.08
CA ASN A 149 -56.19 -24.74 -50.63
C ASN A 149 -56.16 -24.95 -52.15
N GLU A 150 -55.39 -24.10 -52.83
CA GLU A 150 -55.01 -24.21 -54.25
C GLU A 150 -53.51 -24.51 -54.34
N VAL A 151 -53.14 -25.57 -55.08
CA VAL A 151 -51.74 -25.90 -55.45
C VAL A 151 -51.64 -25.93 -56.98
N VAL A 152 -51.15 -24.85 -57.60
CA VAL A 152 -50.96 -24.80 -59.06
C VAL A 152 -49.57 -25.31 -59.40
N THR A 153 -49.47 -26.37 -60.21
CA THR A 153 -48.18 -26.91 -60.67
C THR A 153 -47.91 -26.49 -62.11
N THR A 154 -46.74 -25.88 -62.35
CA THR A 154 -46.24 -25.57 -63.70
C THR A 154 -44.79 -26.01 -63.83
N THR A 155 -44.46 -26.79 -64.86
CA THR A 155 -43.05 -27.11 -65.18
C THR A 155 -42.47 -26.02 -66.06
N ALA A 156 -41.35 -25.42 -65.66
CA ALA A 156 -40.59 -24.53 -66.53
C ALA A 156 -39.91 -25.35 -67.64
N GLY A 157 -39.63 -24.74 -68.80
CA GLY A 157 -39.04 -25.43 -69.97
C GLY A 157 -37.66 -26.08 -69.75
N ASN A 158 -37.04 -25.89 -68.59
CA ASN A 158 -35.80 -26.53 -68.14
C ASN A 158 -36.01 -27.72 -67.18
N GLY A 159 -37.25 -28.16 -66.94
CA GLY A 159 -37.59 -29.28 -66.06
C GLY A 159 -37.78 -28.93 -64.58
N ALA A 160 -37.67 -27.66 -64.18
CA ALA A 160 -37.94 -27.24 -62.81
C ALA A 160 -39.45 -27.20 -62.50
N ILE A 161 -39.87 -27.80 -61.38
CA ILE A 161 -41.26 -27.81 -60.92
C ILE A 161 -41.53 -26.48 -60.20
N ASN A 162 -42.47 -25.66 -60.68
CA ASN A 162 -42.99 -24.49 -59.96
C ASN A 162 -44.35 -24.82 -59.32
N LEU A 163 -44.45 -24.70 -58.00
CA LEU A 163 -45.68 -24.93 -57.22
C LEU A 163 -46.16 -23.59 -56.65
N THR A 164 -47.38 -23.17 -56.93
CA THR A 164 -48.01 -22.03 -56.25
C THR A 164 -49.01 -22.53 -55.22
N ILE A 165 -48.80 -22.24 -53.94
CA ILE A 165 -49.68 -22.66 -52.84
C ILE A 165 -50.47 -21.43 -52.35
N SER A 166 -51.80 -21.49 -52.37
CA SER A 166 -52.68 -20.45 -51.78
C SER A 166 -53.71 -21.10 -50.84
N GLY A 167 -53.98 -20.50 -49.67
CA GLY A 167 -54.96 -21.03 -48.69
C GLY A 167 -54.40 -21.33 -47.28
N GLN A 168 -55.24 -21.91 -46.41
CA GLN A 168 -54.86 -22.28 -45.03
C GLN A 168 -54.70 -23.80 -44.88
N GLN A 169 -53.56 -24.25 -44.33
CA GLN A 169 -53.20 -25.66 -44.08
C GLN A 169 -52.91 -26.47 -45.35
N ALA A 170 -52.43 -25.83 -46.42
CA ALA A 170 -52.02 -26.55 -47.63
C ALA A 170 -50.74 -27.36 -47.36
N ALA A 171 -50.63 -28.57 -47.90
CA ALA A 171 -49.41 -29.37 -47.80
C ALA A 171 -48.86 -29.66 -49.20
N ALA A 172 -47.54 -29.53 -49.37
CA ALA A 172 -46.87 -29.85 -50.63
C ALA A 172 -45.63 -30.70 -50.33
N SER A 173 -45.42 -31.77 -51.10
CA SER A 173 -44.20 -32.59 -51.03
C SER A 173 -43.46 -32.50 -52.36
N ALA A 174 -42.29 -31.86 -52.38
CA ALA A 174 -41.50 -31.68 -53.59
C ALA A 174 -40.00 -31.64 -53.27
N ASN A 175 -39.18 -32.08 -54.21
CA ASN A 175 -37.71 -31.98 -54.14
C ASN A 175 -37.22 -31.13 -55.32
N ALA A 176 -36.22 -30.27 -55.09
CA ALA A 176 -35.64 -29.38 -56.10
C ALA A 176 -36.67 -28.49 -56.83
N ALA A 177 -37.78 -28.14 -56.16
CA ALA A 177 -38.86 -27.34 -56.72
C ALA A 177 -38.76 -25.85 -56.34
N ARG A 178 -39.36 -24.99 -57.16
CA ARG A 178 -39.63 -23.58 -56.84
C ARG A 178 -41.05 -23.47 -56.31
N ILE A 179 -41.24 -23.12 -55.05
CA ILE A 179 -42.55 -23.10 -54.41
C ILE A 179 -42.90 -21.66 -54.04
N SER A 180 -43.92 -21.07 -54.63
CA SER A 180 -44.38 -19.73 -54.26
C SER A 180 -45.63 -19.83 -53.39
N THR A 181 -45.65 -19.27 -52.18
CA THR A 181 -46.88 -19.18 -51.38
C THR A 181 -47.52 -17.81 -51.56
N ALA A 182 -48.84 -17.73 -51.61
CA ALA A 182 -49.54 -16.43 -51.63
C ALA A 182 -49.43 -15.73 -50.25
N SER A 183 -49.75 -14.44 -50.18
CA SER A 183 -49.85 -13.75 -48.88
C SER A 183 -50.89 -14.43 -47.97
N THR A 184 -50.68 -14.31 -46.65
CA THR A 184 -51.53 -14.90 -45.58
C THR A 184 -51.76 -16.43 -45.66
N THR A 185 -50.98 -17.12 -46.48
CA THR A 185 -51.07 -18.57 -46.69
C THR A 185 -50.42 -19.34 -45.54
N SER A 186 -51.02 -20.45 -45.12
CA SER A 186 -50.41 -21.41 -44.18
C SER A 186 -50.10 -22.71 -44.92
N ALA A 187 -48.82 -23.06 -45.07
CA ALA A 187 -48.36 -24.19 -45.87
C ALA A 187 -47.39 -25.11 -45.10
N ALA A 188 -47.52 -26.43 -45.25
CA ALA A 188 -46.56 -27.43 -44.80
C ALA A 188 -45.84 -28.03 -46.01
N ILE A 189 -44.57 -27.69 -46.20
CA ILE A 189 -43.76 -28.12 -47.33
C ILE A 189 -42.82 -29.23 -46.86
N SER A 190 -42.84 -30.38 -47.53
CA SER A 190 -41.88 -31.47 -47.30
C SER A 190 -41.00 -31.71 -48.52
N GLY A 191 -39.73 -32.04 -48.29
CA GLY A 191 -38.74 -32.38 -49.30
C GLY A 191 -37.53 -31.45 -49.32
N ASN A 192 -36.57 -31.77 -50.18
CA ASN A 192 -35.20 -31.28 -50.14
C ASN A 192 -34.89 -30.32 -51.29
N ASP A 193 -33.95 -29.41 -51.08
CA ASP A 193 -33.37 -28.50 -52.09
C ASP A 193 -34.40 -27.59 -52.80
N ASN A 194 -35.52 -27.28 -52.16
CA ASN A 194 -36.55 -26.41 -52.73
C ASN A 194 -36.19 -24.92 -52.56
N THR A 195 -36.59 -24.10 -53.53
CA THR A 195 -36.59 -22.63 -53.41
C THR A 195 -38.01 -22.14 -53.12
N ILE A 196 -38.30 -21.71 -51.90
CA ILE A 196 -39.64 -21.33 -51.44
C ILE A 196 -39.76 -19.80 -51.40
N ASN A 197 -40.53 -19.19 -52.30
CA ASN A 197 -40.87 -17.77 -52.25
C ASN A 197 -42.15 -17.56 -51.44
N ALA A 198 -42.03 -17.25 -50.15
CA ALA A 198 -43.19 -17.14 -49.27
C ALA A 198 -43.84 -15.76 -49.37
N GLY A 199 -45.15 -15.69 -49.60
CA GLY A 199 -45.91 -14.45 -49.64
C GLY A 199 -45.96 -13.74 -48.28
N GLY A 200 -46.30 -12.45 -48.26
CA GLY A 200 -46.31 -11.68 -47.02
C GLY A 200 -47.31 -12.20 -45.98
N GLN A 201 -46.97 -12.17 -44.69
CA GLN A 201 -47.74 -12.74 -43.57
C GLN A 201 -48.04 -14.25 -43.70
N SER A 202 -47.20 -14.99 -44.43
CA SER A 202 -47.39 -16.45 -44.58
C SER A 202 -46.87 -17.24 -43.36
N TYR A 203 -47.44 -18.41 -43.12
CA TYR A 203 -46.97 -19.39 -42.14
C TYR A 203 -46.50 -20.65 -42.90
N THR A 204 -45.20 -20.91 -42.93
CA THR A 204 -44.63 -22.04 -43.67
C THR A 204 -43.97 -23.03 -42.71
N GLY A 205 -44.50 -24.25 -42.58
CA GLY A 205 -43.80 -25.37 -41.96
C GLY A 205 -42.93 -26.09 -42.98
N LEU A 206 -41.68 -26.41 -42.65
CA LEU A 206 -40.74 -27.06 -43.57
C LEU A 206 -40.20 -28.37 -42.98
N TYR A 207 -40.31 -29.43 -43.78
CA TYR A 207 -39.88 -30.79 -43.48
C TYR A 207 -38.90 -31.31 -44.56
N GLY A 208 -37.60 -30.98 -44.45
CA GLY A 208 -36.55 -31.46 -45.35
C GLY A 208 -35.26 -30.64 -45.27
N PHE A 209 -34.28 -30.97 -46.12
CA PHE A 209 -32.90 -30.45 -46.10
C PHE A 209 -32.59 -29.55 -47.31
N GLY A 210 -31.63 -28.63 -47.19
CA GLY A 210 -31.07 -27.89 -48.34
C GLY A 210 -31.98 -26.82 -48.96
N ASN A 211 -33.11 -26.52 -48.32
CA ASN A 211 -34.09 -25.58 -48.85
C ASN A 211 -33.62 -24.12 -48.73
N VAL A 212 -34.01 -23.28 -49.70
CA VAL A 212 -33.84 -21.82 -49.69
C VAL A 212 -35.21 -21.18 -49.56
N VAL A 213 -35.49 -20.45 -48.49
CA VAL A 213 -36.78 -19.79 -48.26
C VAL A 213 -36.60 -18.28 -48.43
N ASN A 214 -37.18 -17.70 -49.48
CA ASN A 214 -37.28 -16.26 -49.70
C ASN A 214 -38.58 -15.74 -49.07
N LEU A 215 -38.50 -15.24 -47.84
CA LEU A 215 -39.59 -14.54 -47.16
C LEU A 215 -39.67 -13.09 -47.65
N VAL A 216 -40.88 -12.54 -47.77
CA VAL A 216 -41.06 -11.10 -48.00
C VAL A 216 -40.56 -10.32 -46.77
N SER A 217 -39.68 -9.34 -46.98
CA SER A 217 -39.16 -8.51 -45.89
C SER A 217 -40.26 -7.75 -45.14
N ASP A 218 -40.12 -7.64 -43.82
CA ASP A 218 -41.01 -6.93 -42.89
C ASP A 218 -42.49 -7.37 -42.94
N SER A 219 -42.72 -8.57 -43.46
CA SER A 219 -44.07 -9.09 -43.67
C SER A 219 -44.62 -9.86 -42.48
N VAL A 220 -43.85 -9.99 -41.39
CA VAL A 220 -44.21 -10.80 -40.21
C VAL A 220 -44.50 -12.26 -40.57
N SER A 221 -43.89 -12.77 -41.65
CA SER A 221 -44.04 -14.17 -42.05
C SER A 221 -43.37 -15.09 -41.02
N ARG A 222 -43.93 -16.29 -40.83
CA ARG A 222 -43.47 -17.30 -39.88
C ARG A 222 -42.99 -18.54 -40.62
N LEU A 223 -41.76 -18.97 -40.39
CA LEU A 223 -41.19 -20.21 -40.93
C LEU A 223 -40.90 -21.17 -39.77
N ASN A 224 -41.50 -22.36 -39.73
CA ASN A 224 -41.20 -23.38 -38.74
C ASN A 224 -40.40 -24.53 -39.37
N LEU A 225 -39.19 -24.78 -38.85
CA LEU A 225 -38.28 -25.82 -39.30
C LEU A 225 -38.41 -27.04 -38.38
N TYR A 226 -38.88 -28.18 -38.93
CA TYR A 226 -39.18 -29.38 -38.14
C TYR A 226 -38.20 -30.54 -38.37
N THR A 227 -37.21 -30.40 -39.26
CA THR A 227 -36.29 -31.50 -39.63
C THR A 227 -34.93 -31.36 -38.96
N ALA A 228 -34.49 -32.42 -38.28
CA ALA A 228 -33.17 -32.45 -37.64
C ALA A 228 -32.04 -32.53 -38.70
N ASN A 229 -30.91 -31.88 -38.44
CA ASN A 229 -29.77 -31.70 -39.37
C ASN A 229 -30.08 -30.86 -40.62
N ALA A 230 -31.20 -30.14 -40.66
CA ALA A 230 -31.57 -29.31 -41.80
C ALA A 230 -30.63 -28.10 -41.95
N ARG A 231 -30.12 -27.89 -43.16
CA ARG A 231 -29.50 -26.61 -43.56
C ARG A 231 -30.51 -25.86 -44.41
N THR A 232 -30.95 -24.69 -43.95
CA THR A 232 -31.93 -23.88 -44.65
C THR A 232 -31.39 -22.45 -44.78
N THR A 233 -31.35 -21.92 -46.00
CA THR A 233 -31.05 -20.50 -46.20
C THR A 233 -32.36 -19.73 -46.17
N VAL A 234 -32.47 -18.70 -45.33
CA VAL A 234 -33.66 -17.85 -45.25
C VAL A 234 -33.28 -16.45 -45.72
N ASN A 235 -33.78 -16.07 -46.90
CA ASN A 235 -33.64 -14.73 -47.43
C ASN A 235 -34.88 -13.89 -47.04
N GLY A 236 -34.68 -12.61 -46.73
CA GLY A 236 -35.73 -11.71 -46.22
C GLY A 236 -35.37 -11.16 -44.85
N VAL A 237 -35.87 -9.97 -44.51
CA VAL A 237 -35.60 -9.25 -43.25
C VAL A 237 -36.88 -9.14 -42.43
N GLY A 238 -36.82 -9.08 -41.10
CA GLY A 238 -37.98 -8.75 -40.25
C GLY A 238 -39.02 -9.86 -40.07
N ASN A 239 -38.68 -11.12 -40.35
CA ASN A 239 -39.58 -12.27 -40.23
C ASN A 239 -39.27 -13.13 -38.99
N THR A 240 -40.17 -14.05 -38.64
CA THR A 240 -39.98 -15.00 -37.53
C THR A 240 -39.67 -16.41 -38.04
N VAL A 241 -38.66 -17.08 -37.49
CA VAL A 241 -38.26 -18.45 -37.84
C VAL A 241 -38.25 -19.32 -36.58
N GLY A 242 -39.21 -20.22 -36.44
CA GLY A 242 -39.22 -21.23 -35.39
C GLY A 242 -38.34 -22.44 -35.74
N ILE A 243 -37.48 -22.85 -34.81
CA ILE A 243 -36.60 -24.03 -34.94
C ILE A 243 -37.07 -25.07 -33.92
N TYR A 244 -37.64 -26.18 -34.40
CA TYR A 244 -38.23 -27.25 -33.57
C TYR A 244 -37.45 -28.57 -33.66
N ALA A 245 -36.25 -28.56 -34.24
CA ALA A 245 -35.41 -29.75 -34.41
C ALA A 245 -33.92 -29.47 -34.14
N SER A 246 -33.15 -30.54 -33.87
CA SER A 246 -31.72 -30.44 -33.56
C SER A 246 -30.85 -30.35 -34.82
N ASN A 247 -29.66 -29.77 -34.70
CA ASN A 247 -28.65 -29.52 -35.73
C ASN A 247 -29.16 -28.70 -36.94
N VAL A 248 -30.12 -27.80 -36.71
CA VAL A 248 -30.62 -26.92 -37.77
C VAL A 248 -29.69 -25.72 -37.95
N VAL A 249 -29.16 -25.49 -39.15
CA VAL A 249 -28.37 -24.30 -39.49
C VAL A 249 -29.18 -23.38 -40.38
N VAL A 250 -29.41 -22.15 -39.93
CA VAL A 250 -30.13 -21.12 -40.69
C VAL A 250 -29.20 -19.98 -41.07
N ASN A 251 -29.07 -19.71 -42.37
CA ASN A 251 -28.36 -18.51 -42.86
C ASN A 251 -29.37 -17.40 -43.13
N SER A 252 -29.27 -16.26 -42.45
CA SER A 252 -30.31 -15.22 -42.37
C SER A 252 -29.77 -13.87 -41.92
N TRP A 253 -30.36 -12.77 -42.40
CA TRP A 253 -30.07 -11.40 -41.95
C TRP A 253 -31.32 -10.73 -41.37
N ARG A 254 -31.22 -10.15 -40.17
CA ARG A 254 -32.30 -9.38 -39.48
C ARG A 254 -33.61 -10.13 -39.24
N ASN A 255 -33.58 -11.43 -38.91
CA ASN A 255 -34.80 -12.18 -38.55
C ASN A 255 -34.86 -12.53 -37.06
N THR A 256 -36.06 -12.84 -36.57
CA THR A 256 -36.30 -13.32 -35.20
C THR A 256 -36.44 -14.84 -35.17
N PHE A 257 -35.54 -15.54 -34.52
CA PHE A 257 -35.54 -16.98 -34.32
C PHE A 257 -36.22 -17.37 -33.01
N TRP A 258 -36.94 -18.47 -32.99
CA TRP A 258 -37.46 -19.08 -31.77
C TRP A 258 -37.02 -20.54 -31.71
N ALA A 259 -36.02 -20.86 -30.89
CA ALA A 259 -35.64 -22.24 -30.65
C ALA A 259 -36.59 -22.84 -29.61
N ALA A 260 -37.15 -24.02 -29.88
CA ALA A 260 -38.03 -24.72 -28.95
C ALA A 260 -37.27 -25.19 -27.69
N ASP A 261 -38.03 -25.53 -26.64
CA ASP A 261 -37.48 -26.11 -25.40
C ASP A 261 -36.83 -27.49 -25.65
N GLY A 262 -35.83 -27.81 -24.85
CA GLY A 262 -35.06 -29.06 -24.92
C GLY A 262 -33.64 -28.84 -25.42
N TRP A 263 -32.78 -29.86 -25.27
CA TRP A 263 -31.36 -29.88 -25.66
C TRP A 263 -31.14 -29.83 -27.19
N LEU A 264 -31.82 -28.91 -27.87
CA LEU A 264 -31.76 -28.70 -29.31
C LEU A 264 -30.51 -27.91 -29.64
N ARG A 265 -29.65 -28.49 -30.48
CA ARG A 265 -28.52 -27.78 -31.10
C ARG A 265 -29.02 -26.99 -32.32
N SER A 266 -28.82 -25.68 -32.38
CA SER A 266 -29.18 -24.87 -33.57
C SER A 266 -28.03 -23.94 -33.94
N GLY A 267 -27.82 -23.69 -35.23
CA GLY A 267 -26.84 -22.75 -35.76
C GLY A 267 -27.56 -21.60 -36.45
N VAL A 268 -27.30 -20.35 -36.07
CA VAL A 268 -27.80 -19.17 -36.76
C VAL A 268 -26.60 -18.46 -37.37
N CYS A 269 -26.53 -18.43 -38.70
CA CYS A 269 -25.51 -17.73 -39.47
C CYS A 269 -26.08 -16.44 -40.05
N GLY A 270 -25.33 -15.34 -39.98
CA GLY A 270 -25.66 -14.04 -40.55
C GLY A 270 -25.84 -12.94 -39.51
N ASN A 271 -26.25 -11.75 -39.95
CA ASN A 271 -26.12 -10.52 -39.17
C ASN A 271 -27.45 -10.00 -38.63
N ASP A 272 -27.40 -9.28 -37.51
CA ASP A 272 -28.53 -8.55 -36.89
C ASP A 272 -29.76 -9.41 -36.53
N ASN A 273 -29.62 -10.72 -36.33
CA ASN A 273 -30.75 -11.60 -35.98
C ASN A 273 -31.09 -11.53 -34.50
N ILE A 274 -32.37 -11.64 -34.15
CA ILE A 274 -32.83 -11.84 -32.76
C ILE A 274 -33.03 -13.34 -32.55
N VAL A 275 -32.48 -13.97 -31.53
CA VAL A 275 -32.61 -15.41 -31.26
C VAL A 275 -33.21 -15.62 -29.88
N ASN A 276 -34.49 -15.95 -29.82
CA ASN A 276 -35.18 -16.33 -28.59
C ASN A 276 -34.94 -17.82 -28.35
N ALA A 277 -34.07 -18.15 -27.40
CA ALA A 277 -33.71 -19.53 -27.13
C ALA A 277 -34.60 -20.14 -26.04
N GLY A 278 -35.11 -21.36 -26.30
CA GLY A 278 -35.86 -22.17 -25.36
C GLY A 278 -35.04 -22.58 -24.13
N THR A 279 -35.68 -23.23 -23.16
CA THR A 279 -34.99 -23.78 -21.98
C THR A 279 -34.09 -24.95 -22.37
N HIS A 280 -32.89 -25.02 -21.80
CA HIS A 280 -31.85 -26.03 -22.08
C HIS A 280 -31.38 -26.10 -23.55
N SER A 281 -31.57 -25.03 -24.33
CA SER A 281 -31.14 -24.99 -25.72
C SER A 281 -29.62 -24.86 -25.87
N TYR A 282 -29.07 -25.35 -26.99
CA TYR A 282 -27.67 -25.12 -27.39
C TYR A 282 -27.66 -24.38 -28.72
N THR A 283 -27.20 -23.13 -28.75
CA THR A 283 -27.27 -22.28 -29.95
C THR A 283 -25.89 -21.82 -30.35
N GLU A 284 -25.49 -22.08 -31.59
CA GLU A 284 -24.27 -21.57 -32.20
C GLU A 284 -24.62 -20.36 -33.06
N ILE A 285 -23.89 -19.27 -32.89
CA ILE A 285 -24.14 -18.04 -33.64
C ILE A 285 -22.89 -17.69 -34.43
N TYR A 286 -23.11 -17.47 -35.72
CA TYR A 286 -22.12 -17.02 -36.67
C TYR A 286 -22.60 -15.69 -37.27
N GLY A 287 -21.80 -14.63 -37.25
CA GLY A 287 -22.14 -13.30 -37.77
C GLY A 287 -22.24 -12.20 -36.71
N TYR A 288 -22.43 -10.96 -37.16
CA TYR A 288 -22.35 -9.72 -36.37
C TYR A 288 -23.72 -9.14 -36.02
N GLY A 289 -23.85 -8.46 -34.87
CA GLY A 289 -25.05 -7.68 -34.51
C GLY A 289 -26.22 -8.51 -33.98
N ASN A 290 -26.03 -9.81 -33.76
CA ASN A 290 -27.10 -10.69 -33.29
C ASN A 290 -27.50 -10.36 -31.84
N THR A 291 -28.78 -10.49 -31.50
CA THR A 291 -29.32 -10.39 -30.14
C THR A 291 -29.85 -11.75 -29.73
N VAL A 292 -29.45 -12.30 -28.60
CA VAL A 292 -29.88 -13.62 -28.11
C VAL A 292 -30.68 -13.41 -26.84
N ASN A 293 -31.96 -13.72 -26.86
CA ASN A 293 -32.81 -13.69 -25.68
C ASN A 293 -32.88 -15.10 -25.10
N LEU A 294 -32.12 -15.34 -24.04
CA LEU A 294 -32.14 -16.55 -23.25
C LEU A 294 -33.17 -16.42 -22.13
N MET A 295 -33.93 -17.49 -21.89
CA MET A 295 -34.73 -17.55 -20.66
C MET A 295 -33.81 -17.60 -19.44
N SER A 296 -34.12 -16.82 -18.41
CA SER A 296 -33.33 -16.79 -17.19
C SER A 296 -33.33 -18.14 -16.49
N THR A 297 -32.17 -18.55 -15.94
CA THR A 297 -31.94 -19.81 -15.20
C THR A 297 -32.24 -21.07 -16.00
N SER A 298 -32.24 -20.98 -17.32
CA SER A 298 -32.72 -22.04 -18.19
C SER A 298 -31.69 -23.14 -18.50
N GLY A 299 -30.45 -22.98 -18.03
CA GLY A 299 -29.34 -23.88 -18.36
C GLY A 299 -28.90 -23.85 -19.83
N SER A 300 -29.44 -22.91 -20.62
CA SER A 300 -29.12 -22.78 -22.05
C SER A 300 -27.66 -22.40 -22.27
N ARG A 301 -27.10 -22.90 -23.38
CA ARG A 301 -25.72 -22.68 -23.81
C ARG A 301 -25.70 -21.96 -25.16
N VAL A 302 -24.91 -20.90 -25.28
CA VAL A 302 -24.72 -20.19 -26.56
C VAL A 302 -23.25 -20.14 -26.90
N ASN A 303 -22.85 -20.60 -28.09
CA ASN A 303 -21.46 -20.49 -28.55
C ASN A 303 -21.36 -19.48 -29.68
N LEU A 304 -20.47 -18.50 -29.50
CA LEU A 304 -20.22 -17.42 -30.45
C LEU A 304 -18.91 -17.70 -31.20
N PHE A 305 -18.99 -17.94 -32.51
CA PHE A 305 -17.85 -18.43 -33.32
C PHE A 305 -17.24 -17.40 -34.26
N THR A 306 -17.80 -16.19 -34.36
CA THR A 306 -17.35 -15.18 -35.32
C THR A 306 -16.49 -14.12 -34.64
N ALA A 307 -15.29 -13.90 -35.16
CA ALA A 307 -14.42 -12.81 -34.73
C ALA A 307 -15.09 -11.45 -35.01
N ASP A 308 -14.84 -10.46 -34.16
CA ASP A 308 -15.43 -9.12 -34.21
C ASP A 308 -16.97 -9.09 -34.06
N ALA A 309 -17.61 -10.20 -33.69
CA ALA A 309 -19.05 -10.25 -33.50
C ALA A 309 -19.47 -9.45 -32.27
N ARG A 310 -20.28 -8.40 -32.48
CA ARG A 310 -21.06 -7.78 -31.38
C ARG A 310 -22.36 -8.55 -31.22
N THR A 311 -22.51 -9.25 -30.10
CA THR A 311 -23.73 -10.03 -29.81
C THR A 311 -24.31 -9.60 -28.48
N THR A 312 -25.55 -9.11 -28.45
CA THR A 312 -26.25 -8.85 -27.18
C THR A 312 -26.82 -10.16 -26.66
N VAL A 313 -26.58 -10.54 -25.40
CA VAL A 313 -27.16 -11.74 -24.78
C VAL A 313 -28.02 -11.33 -23.60
N ASN A 314 -29.33 -11.33 -23.78
CA ASN A 314 -30.31 -11.04 -22.74
C ASN A 314 -30.66 -12.35 -22.00
N GLY A 315 -30.83 -12.28 -20.67
CA GLY A 315 -31.13 -13.42 -19.81
C GLY A 315 -30.12 -13.55 -18.67
N VAL A 316 -30.48 -14.20 -17.56
CA VAL A 316 -29.63 -14.39 -16.36
C VAL A 316 -29.35 -15.89 -16.14
N GLY A 317 -28.18 -16.27 -15.66
CA GLY A 317 -27.88 -17.65 -15.22
C GLY A 317 -27.68 -18.67 -16.35
N ASN A 318 -27.24 -18.23 -17.53
CA ASN A 318 -26.94 -19.07 -18.69
C ASN A 318 -25.43 -19.19 -18.92
N THR A 319 -25.01 -20.11 -19.80
CA THR A 319 -23.60 -20.26 -20.20
C THR A 319 -23.37 -19.75 -21.62
N VAL A 320 -22.35 -18.92 -21.84
CA VAL A 320 -21.97 -18.39 -23.14
C VAL A 320 -20.51 -18.76 -23.47
N GLY A 321 -20.31 -19.65 -24.45
CA GLY A 321 -18.99 -19.96 -25.00
C GLY A 321 -18.51 -18.87 -25.95
N LEU A 322 -17.32 -18.35 -25.70
CA LEU A 322 -16.63 -17.39 -26.56
C LEU A 322 -15.55 -18.14 -27.32
N CYS A 323 -15.76 -18.40 -28.61
CA CYS A 323 -14.87 -19.23 -29.44
C CYS A 323 -14.07 -18.42 -30.48
N ALA A 324 -14.15 -17.09 -30.45
CA ALA A 324 -13.44 -16.18 -31.34
C ALA A 324 -13.01 -14.88 -30.63
N SER A 325 -12.13 -14.10 -31.25
CA SER A 325 -11.61 -12.85 -30.69
C SER A 325 -12.49 -11.64 -31.01
N ASN A 326 -12.38 -10.58 -30.20
CA ASN A 326 -13.11 -9.32 -30.30
C ASN A 326 -14.65 -9.46 -30.19
N ILE A 327 -15.10 -10.42 -29.39
CA ILE A 327 -16.53 -10.59 -29.13
C ILE A 327 -16.96 -9.57 -28.08
N VAL A 328 -17.96 -8.74 -28.39
CA VAL A 328 -18.60 -7.85 -27.42
C VAL A 328 -19.93 -8.46 -26.99
N VAL A 329 -20.07 -8.77 -25.70
CA VAL A 329 -21.31 -9.29 -25.12
C VAL A 329 -21.90 -8.33 -24.11
N ASN A 330 -23.15 -7.93 -24.30
CA ASN A 330 -23.93 -7.25 -23.26
C ASN A 330 -24.83 -8.27 -22.55
N SER A 331 -24.67 -8.45 -21.24
CA SER A 331 -25.23 -9.58 -20.47
C SER A 331 -25.28 -9.28 -18.97
N TRP A 332 -26.30 -9.80 -18.27
CA TRP A 332 -26.42 -9.74 -16.80
C TRP A 332 -26.49 -11.14 -16.19
N GLY A 333 -25.59 -11.45 -15.24
CA GLY A 333 -25.67 -12.66 -14.44
C GLY A 333 -25.37 -13.98 -15.19
N ASN A 334 -24.62 -13.95 -16.29
CA ASN A 334 -24.29 -15.17 -17.07
C ASN A 334 -22.85 -15.65 -16.83
N THR A 335 -22.59 -16.93 -17.13
CA THR A 335 -21.24 -17.51 -17.11
C THR A 335 -20.66 -17.59 -18.52
N PHE A 336 -19.52 -16.96 -18.76
CA PHE A 336 -18.76 -16.98 -19.99
C PHE A 336 -17.63 -17.99 -19.90
N TRP A 337 -17.38 -18.73 -20.99
CA TRP A 337 -16.22 -19.60 -21.12
C TRP A 337 -15.46 -19.21 -22.38
N ALA A 338 -14.32 -18.53 -22.22
CA ALA A 338 -13.38 -18.28 -23.31
C ALA A 338 -12.40 -19.46 -23.34
N SER A 339 -12.71 -20.47 -24.15
CA SER A 339 -11.99 -21.75 -24.13
C SER A 339 -10.68 -21.76 -24.92
N GLY A 340 -10.39 -20.72 -25.70
CA GLY A 340 -9.19 -20.61 -26.54
C GLY A 340 -8.10 -19.76 -25.91
N ASP A 341 -6.85 -20.16 -26.12
CA ASP A 341 -5.71 -19.31 -25.82
C ASP A 341 -5.73 -18.06 -26.72
N TRP A 342 -5.27 -16.92 -26.20
CA TRP A 342 -5.17 -15.64 -26.95
C TRP A 342 -6.50 -15.02 -27.41
N LEU A 343 -7.64 -15.46 -26.87
CA LEU A 343 -8.93 -14.86 -27.21
C LEU A 343 -9.09 -13.48 -26.54
N SER A 344 -9.60 -12.53 -27.32
CA SER A 344 -10.01 -11.19 -26.86
C SER A 344 -11.54 -11.15 -26.69
N SER A 345 -12.04 -10.74 -25.53
CA SER A 345 -13.49 -10.61 -25.28
C SER A 345 -13.82 -9.36 -24.48
N SER A 346 -14.92 -8.69 -24.81
CA SER A 346 -15.45 -7.54 -24.08
C SER A 346 -16.81 -7.91 -23.51
N VAL A 347 -16.94 -7.99 -22.19
CA VAL A 347 -18.18 -8.35 -21.49
C VAL A 347 -18.70 -7.11 -20.79
N SER A 348 -19.89 -6.67 -21.19
CA SER A 348 -20.61 -5.53 -20.62
C SER A 348 -21.83 -6.01 -19.85
N GLY A 349 -22.02 -5.47 -18.64
CA GLY A 349 -23.13 -5.76 -17.74
C GLY A 349 -22.69 -6.34 -16.39
N ASN A 350 -23.65 -6.62 -15.52
CA ASN A 350 -23.42 -6.91 -14.11
C ASN A 350 -23.46 -8.41 -13.78
N ASP A 351 -22.79 -8.80 -12.69
CA ASP A 351 -22.84 -10.12 -12.06
C ASP A 351 -22.44 -11.30 -12.97
N ASN A 352 -21.66 -11.05 -14.03
CA ASN A 352 -21.21 -12.11 -14.93
C ASN A 352 -20.00 -12.87 -14.36
N ILE A 353 -19.91 -14.17 -14.64
CA ILE A 353 -18.73 -14.99 -14.34
C ILE A 353 -17.97 -15.21 -15.65
N VAL A 354 -16.71 -14.80 -15.79
CA VAL A 354 -15.91 -14.98 -17.00
C VAL A 354 -14.76 -15.94 -16.72
N ASN A 355 -14.84 -17.16 -17.23
CA ASN A 355 -13.74 -18.13 -17.19
C ASN A 355 -12.84 -17.90 -18.41
N ALA A 356 -11.69 -17.29 -18.19
CA ALA A 356 -10.76 -16.91 -19.25
C ALA A 356 -9.72 -18.02 -19.52
N GLY A 357 -9.38 -18.22 -20.79
CA GLY A 357 -8.31 -19.14 -21.23
C GLY A 357 -6.91 -18.64 -20.87
N SER A 358 -5.87 -19.35 -21.33
CA SER A 358 -4.49 -18.86 -21.12
C SER A 358 -4.16 -17.74 -22.12
N HIS A 359 -3.33 -16.77 -21.73
CA HIS A 359 -2.96 -15.60 -22.54
C HIS A 359 -4.16 -14.81 -23.11
N SER A 360 -5.34 -14.93 -22.49
CA SER A 360 -6.56 -14.26 -22.95
C SER A 360 -6.56 -12.78 -22.57
N TYR A 361 -7.24 -11.96 -23.36
CA TYR A 361 -7.47 -10.55 -23.08
C TYR A 361 -8.97 -10.31 -22.84
N THR A 362 -9.36 -9.86 -21.64
CA THR A 362 -10.77 -9.66 -21.30
C THR A 362 -11.01 -8.22 -20.86
N GLU A 363 -11.93 -7.53 -21.53
CA GLU A 363 -12.43 -6.22 -21.11
C GLU A 363 -13.75 -6.42 -20.37
N ILE A 364 -13.89 -5.81 -19.19
CA ILE A 364 -15.08 -5.88 -18.36
C ILE A 364 -15.68 -4.49 -18.22
N TYR A 365 -16.96 -4.38 -18.55
CA TYR A 365 -17.82 -3.23 -18.28
C TYR A 365 -18.96 -3.71 -17.37
N GLY A 366 -19.32 -2.95 -16.33
CA GLY A 366 -20.35 -3.29 -15.34
C GLY A 366 -19.80 -3.74 -13.97
N TYR A 367 -20.72 -4.05 -13.05
CA TYR A 367 -20.48 -4.26 -11.62
C TYR A 367 -20.70 -5.72 -11.19
N GLY A 368 -20.03 -6.19 -10.13
CA GLY A 368 -20.28 -7.51 -9.55
C GLY A 368 -19.75 -8.69 -10.37
N ASN A 369 -18.97 -8.41 -11.42
CA ASN A 369 -18.43 -9.47 -12.28
C ASN A 369 -17.36 -10.29 -11.53
N THR A 370 -17.24 -11.58 -11.86
CA THR A 370 -16.18 -12.48 -11.40
C THR A 370 -15.39 -12.95 -12.60
N VAL A 371 -14.08 -12.72 -12.66
CA VAL A 371 -13.21 -13.19 -13.74
C VAL A 371 -12.27 -14.26 -13.20
N ASN A 372 -12.43 -15.50 -13.65
CA ASN A 372 -11.57 -16.61 -13.28
C ASN A 372 -10.46 -16.75 -14.31
N LEU A 373 -9.25 -16.35 -13.94
CA LEU A 373 -8.05 -16.50 -14.75
C LEU A 373 -7.31 -17.77 -14.38
N MET A 374 -6.69 -18.40 -15.38
CA MET A 374 -5.73 -19.45 -15.11
C MET A 374 -4.46 -18.84 -14.49
N SER A 375 -3.93 -19.45 -13.43
CA SER A 375 -2.73 -18.94 -12.75
C SER A 375 -1.50 -18.97 -13.66
N ASN A 376 -0.68 -17.92 -13.61
CA ASN A 376 0.55 -17.72 -14.39
C ASN A 376 0.35 -17.89 -15.89
N SER A 377 -0.84 -17.55 -16.38
CA SER A 377 -1.22 -17.82 -17.76
C SER A 377 -0.88 -16.68 -18.72
N GLY A 378 -0.34 -15.57 -18.23
CA GLY A 378 -0.11 -14.36 -19.01
C GLY A 378 -1.40 -13.64 -19.43
N SER A 379 -2.56 -14.08 -18.92
CA SER A 379 -3.85 -13.46 -19.23
C SER A 379 -3.93 -12.04 -18.66
N ARG A 380 -4.71 -11.20 -19.34
CA ARG A 380 -4.92 -9.80 -19.01
C ARG A 380 -6.40 -9.47 -18.91
N VAL A 381 -6.79 -8.76 -17.86
CA VAL A 381 -8.15 -8.23 -17.67
C VAL A 381 -8.10 -6.72 -17.59
N ASN A 382 -8.93 -6.00 -18.36
CA ASN A 382 -9.07 -4.56 -18.28
C ASN A 382 -10.46 -4.17 -17.75
N LEU A 383 -10.50 -3.37 -16.68
CA LEU A 383 -11.73 -2.93 -16.02
C LEU A 383 -12.04 -1.48 -16.42
N PHE A 384 -13.17 -1.25 -17.08
CA PHE A 384 -13.51 0.05 -17.69
C PHE A 384 -14.70 0.77 -17.05
N THR A 385 -15.34 0.19 -16.02
CA THR A 385 -16.52 0.80 -15.38
C THR A 385 -16.17 1.35 -14.02
N GLY A 386 -16.47 2.63 -13.79
CA GLY A 386 -16.23 3.26 -12.51
C GLY A 386 -17.11 2.68 -11.40
N ASP A 387 -16.67 2.73 -10.15
CA ASP A 387 -17.36 2.15 -8.99
C ASP A 387 -17.56 0.61 -9.07
N ALA A 388 -16.98 -0.07 -10.07
CA ALA A 388 -17.17 -1.49 -10.29
C ALA A 388 -16.44 -2.33 -9.24
N ARG A 389 -17.16 -3.26 -8.61
CA ARG A 389 -16.56 -4.34 -7.82
C ARG A 389 -16.40 -5.57 -8.70
N THR A 390 -15.17 -5.99 -8.96
CA THR A 390 -14.88 -7.20 -9.75
C THR A 390 -14.05 -8.17 -8.92
N THR A 391 -14.46 -9.43 -8.83
CA THR A 391 -13.63 -10.48 -8.22
C THR A 391 -12.77 -11.11 -9.31
N ILE A 392 -11.47 -11.22 -9.10
CA ILE A 392 -10.52 -11.82 -10.03
C ILE A 392 -9.84 -12.99 -9.33
N THR A 393 -9.98 -14.20 -9.87
CA THR A 393 -9.30 -15.39 -9.35
C THR A 393 -8.17 -15.82 -10.29
N GLY A 394 -7.20 -16.56 -9.76
CA GLY A 394 -5.93 -16.87 -10.43
C GLY A 394 -4.80 -15.96 -9.93
N VAL A 395 -3.55 -16.44 -9.95
CA VAL A 395 -2.35 -15.69 -9.54
C VAL A 395 -1.43 -15.41 -10.74
N GLY A 396 -0.58 -14.40 -10.69
CA GLY A 396 0.46 -14.13 -11.71
C GLY A 396 -0.04 -13.56 -13.03
N ASN A 397 -1.24 -12.97 -13.07
CA ASN A 397 -1.84 -12.35 -14.25
C ASN A 397 -1.80 -10.81 -14.17
N THR A 398 -2.15 -10.14 -15.27
CA THR A 398 -2.17 -8.66 -15.36
C THR A 398 -3.59 -8.12 -15.31
N VAL A 399 -3.86 -7.09 -14.49
CA VAL A 399 -5.15 -6.42 -14.39
C VAL A 399 -4.99 -4.92 -14.66
N GLY A 400 -5.50 -4.44 -15.80
CA GLY A 400 -5.57 -3.02 -16.10
C GLY A 400 -6.80 -2.36 -15.48
N ILE A 401 -6.62 -1.24 -14.77
CA ILE A 401 -7.72 -0.43 -14.23
C ILE A 401 -7.80 0.86 -15.03
N TYR A 402 -8.91 1.04 -15.76
CA TYR A 402 -9.14 2.15 -16.69
C TYR A 402 -10.34 3.02 -16.28
N ALA A 403 -10.83 2.89 -15.06
CA ALA A 403 -11.89 3.71 -14.51
C ALA A 403 -11.67 4.00 -13.02
N PRO A 404 -12.21 5.12 -12.48
CA PRO A 404 -12.09 5.45 -11.07
C PRO A 404 -12.98 4.56 -10.18
N ASN A 405 -12.61 4.40 -8.91
CA ASN A 405 -13.33 3.67 -7.86
C ASN A 405 -13.54 2.17 -8.16
N VAL A 406 -12.68 1.56 -8.96
CA VAL A 406 -12.73 0.13 -9.24
C VAL A 406 -12.17 -0.63 -8.04
N VAL A 407 -12.95 -1.56 -7.48
CA VAL A 407 -12.48 -2.48 -6.42
C VAL A 407 -12.28 -3.86 -7.02
N ALA A 408 -11.04 -4.35 -7.00
CA ALA A 408 -10.66 -5.67 -7.48
C ALA A 408 -10.28 -6.59 -6.31
N ASN A 409 -10.97 -7.71 -6.14
CA ASN A 409 -10.59 -8.74 -5.17
C ASN A 409 -9.72 -9.79 -5.87
N SER A 410 -8.44 -9.90 -5.51
CA SER A 410 -7.39 -10.59 -6.25
C SER A 410 -6.25 -11.06 -5.33
N TRP A 411 -5.62 -12.19 -5.68
CA TRP A 411 -4.41 -12.68 -5.01
C TRP A 411 -3.27 -12.86 -6.02
N GLY A 412 -2.08 -12.35 -5.72
CA GLY A 412 -0.88 -12.64 -6.51
C GLY A 412 -0.82 -12.01 -7.91
N ASN A 413 -1.62 -10.99 -8.24
CA ASN A 413 -1.67 -10.42 -9.59
C ASN A 413 -1.01 -9.03 -9.68
N THR A 414 -0.68 -8.61 -10.91
CA THR A 414 -0.11 -7.30 -11.21
C THR A 414 -1.19 -6.35 -11.74
N PHE A 415 -1.50 -5.31 -10.99
CA PHE A 415 -2.39 -4.22 -11.36
C PHE A 415 -1.65 -3.10 -12.08
N TRP A 416 -2.27 -2.53 -13.11
CA TRP A 416 -1.79 -1.36 -13.83
C TRP A 416 -2.91 -0.32 -13.90
N ALA A 417 -2.81 0.72 -13.08
CA ALA A 417 -3.70 1.89 -13.19
C ALA A 417 -3.02 2.90 -14.12
N SER A 418 -3.38 2.89 -15.40
CA SER A 418 -2.60 3.57 -16.45
C SER A 418 -2.80 5.08 -16.52
N ASN A 419 -3.82 5.63 -15.88
CA ASN A 419 -4.18 7.03 -16.03
C ASN A 419 -4.01 7.79 -14.72
N ASP A 420 -3.48 9.00 -14.85
CA ASP A 420 -3.30 9.91 -13.73
C ASP A 420 -4.64 10.25 -13.07
N GLY A 421 -4.66 10.35 -11.75
CA GLY A 421 -5.85 10.73 -10.98
C GLY A 421 -6.85 9.60 -10.71
N PHE A 422 -6.59 8.37 -11.16
CA PHE A 422 -7.54 7.27 -10.95
C PHE A 422 -7.49 6.71 -9.54
N SER A 423 -8.67 6.43 -8.99
CA SER A 423 -8.85 5.73 -7.73
C SER A 423 -9.04 4.23 -7.95
N SER A 424 -8.39 3.38 -7.17
CA SER A 424 -8.57 1.92 -7.21
C SER A 424 -8.52 1.32 -5.82
N GLY A 425 -9.36 0.31 -5.57
CA GLY A 425 -9.27 -0.55 -4.40
C GLY A 425 -8.76 -1.94 -4.81
N VAL A 426 -7.70 -2.43 -4.19
CA VAL A 426 -7.20 -3.79 -4.41
C VAL A 426 -7.36 -4.56 -3.11
N CYS A 427 -8.27 -5.53 -3.12
CA CYS A 427 -8.47 -6.46 -2.02
C CYS A 427 -7.76 -7.79 -2.30
N GLY A 428 -7.18 -8.40 -1.27
CA GLY A 428 -6.42 -9.65 -1.32
C GLY A 428 -4.91 -9.45 -1.17
N ASN A 429 -4.17 -10.56 -1.28
CA ASN A 429 -2.77 -10.64 -0.86
C ASN A 429 -1.79 -10.73 -2.04
N ASP A 430 -0.53 -10.35 -1.81
CA ASP A 430 0.59 -10.56 -2.73
C ASP A 430 0.42 -9.90 -4.11
N ASN A 431 -0.37 -8.83 -4.21
CA ASN A 431 -0.57 -8.12 -5.49
C ASN A 431 0.51 -7.06 -5.70
N ILE A 432 0.89 -6.82 -6.97
CA ILE A 432 1.76 -5.72 -7.38
C ILE A 432 0.89 -4.63 -8.00
N VAL A 433 0.85 -3.42 -7.46
CA VAL A 433 0.02 -2.31 -7.96
C VAL A 433 0.90 -1.22 -8.54
N ASN A 434 0.93 -1.09 -9.86
CA ASN A 434 1.58 0.02 -10.55
C ASN A 434 0.58 1.16 -10.70
N ALA A 435 0.71 2.19 -9.87
CA ALA A 435 -0.24 3.30 -9.83
C ALA A 435 0.27 4.50 -10.66
N GLY A 436 -0.63 5.12 -11.44
CA GLY A 436 -0.35 6.36 -12.17
C GLY A 436 -0.07 7.55 -11.25
N ALA A 437 0.29 8.71 -11.83
CA ALA A 437 0.51 9.92 -11.03
C ALA A 437 -0.81 10.45 -10.44
N HIS A 438 -0.75 11.17 -9.32
CA HIS A 438 -1.93 11.72 -8.62
C HIS A 438 -3.04 10.68 -8.30
N SER A 439 -2.71 9.38 -8.28
CA SER A 439 -3.67 8.30 -8.08
C SER A 439 -4.06 8.13 -6.61
N TYR A 440 -5.22 7.51 -6.36
CA TYR A 440 -5.70 7.17 -5.02
C TYR A 440 -5.92 5.66 -4.91
N THR A 441 -5.03 4.96 -4.22
CA THR A 441 -5.07 3.48 -4.13
C THR A 441 -5.44 3.03 -2.73
N GLU A 442 -6.46 2.20 -2.58
CA GLU A 442 -6.83 1.54 -1.32
C GLU A 442 -6.35 0.10 -1.37
N ILE A 443 -5.58 -0.34 -0.38
CA ILE A 443 -5.08 -1.71 -0.30
C ILE A 443 -5.72 -2.41 0.89
N TYR A 444 -6.30 -3.59 0.61
CA TYR A 444 -6.87 -4.48 1.61
C TYR A 444 -6.23 -5.86 1.52
N GLY A 445 -5.18 -6.16 2.27
CA GLY A 445 -4.61 -7.50 2.37
C GLY A 445 -3.12 -7.49 2.69
N TYR A 446 -2.52 -8.66 2.82
CA TYR A 446 -1.12 -8.87 3.21
C TYR A 446 -0.18 -9.02 2.01
N GLY A 447 1.08 -8.59 2.12
CA GLY A 447 2.13 -8.88 1.14
C GLY A 447 2.05 -8.09 -0.15
N ASN A 448 1.23 -7.04 -0.20
CA ASN A 448 1.05 -6.24 -1.41
C ASN A 448 2.27 -5.33 -1.66
N MET A 449 2.61 -5.12 -2.93
CA MET A 449 3.63 -4.19 -3.39
C MET A 449 2.96 -3.07 -4.18
N VAL A 450 3.26 -1.81 -3.90
CA VAL A 450 2.69 -0.65 -4.59
C VAL A 450 3.82 0.18 -5.19
N ASN A 451 3.89 0.23 -6.52
CA ASN A 451 4.84 1.06 -7.26
C ASN A 451 4.18 2.39 -7.59
N LEU A 452 4.61 3.45 -6.89
CA LEU A 452 4.21 4.83 -7.16
C LEU A 452 5.30 5.53 -7.98
N MET A 453 4.87 6.49 -8.79
CA MET A 453 5.79 7.46 -9.39
C MET A 453 6.30 8.42 -8.30
N SER A 454 7.60 8.75 -8.31
CA SER A 454 8.15 9.66 -7.29
C SER A 454 7.60 11.07 -7.44
N ASN A 455 7.28 11.73 -6.32
CA ASN A 455 6.73 13.09 -6.24
C ASN A 455 5.48 13.29 -7.09
N SER A 456 4.69 12.24 -7.32
CA SER A 456 3.51 12.31 -8.18
C SER A 456 2.27 12.79 -7.45
N GLY A 457 2.36 13.10 -6.16
CA GLY A 457 1.20 13.46 -5.33
C GLY A 457 0.19 12.31 -5.20
N SER A 458 0.60 11.06 -5.45
CA SER A 458 -0.27 9.90 -5.31
C SER A 458 -0.50 9.59 -3.83
N ARG A 459 -1.65 8.99 -3.53
CA ARG A 459 -2.06 8.59 -2.19
C ARG A 459 -2.36 7.10 -2.14
N VAL A 460 -1.84 6.41 -1.13
CA VAL A 460 -2.16 5.00 -0.84
C VAL A 460 -2.75 4.90 0.55
N ASN A 461 -3.92 4.29 0.74
CA ASN A 461 -4.49 4.01 2.05
C ASN A 461 -4.44 2.51 2.36
N LEU A 462 -3.92 2.14 3.53
CA LEU A 462 -3.79 0.76 4.00
C LEU A 462 -4.85 0.46 5.06
N PHE A 463 -5.74 -0.49 4.79
CA PHE A 463 -6.93 -0.75 5.62
C PHE A 463 -6.92 -2.10 6.36
N THR A 464 -5.92 -2.94 6.17
CA THR A 464 -5.94 -4.33 6.70
C THR A 464 -4.98 -4.49 7.87
N ALA A 465 -5.51 -4.61 9.08
CA ALA A 465 -4.71 -4.82 10.29
C ALA A 465 -3.71 -5.98 10.16
N ASN A 466 -2.52 -5.80 10.73
CA ASN A 466 -1.41 -6.77 10.69
C ASN A 466 -0.96 -7.13 9.27
N SER A 467 -1.07 -6.20 8.31
CA SER A 467 -0.55 -6.42 6.96
C SER A 467 0.91 -6.01 6.81
N TYR A 468 1.59 -6.54 5.79
CA TYR A 468 2.88 -6.01 5.32
C TYR A 468 2.70 -5.48 3.91
N THR A 469 3.07 -4.22 3.65
CA THR A 469 3.00 -3.61 2.31
C THR A 469 4.33 -2.94 1.96
N GLU A 470 4.87 -3.24 0.78
CA GLU A 470 6.03 -2.53 0.23
C GLU A 470 5.57 -1.41 -0.70
N ILE A 471 6.06 -0.19 -0.51
CA ILE A 471 5.68 0.98 -1.30
C ILE A 471 6.94 1.60 -1.89
N TYR A 472 7.02 1.61 -3.21
CA TYR A 472 8.11 2.22 -3.98
C TYR A 472 7.71 3.60 -4.50
N GLY A 473 8.68 4.51 -4.55
CA GLY A 473 8.52 5.88 -5.04
C GLY A 473 8.32 6.89 -3.89
N GLY A 474 9.33 7.74 -3.65
CA GLY A 474 9.29 8.78 -2.62
C GLY A 474 8.47 10.03 -3.01
N GLY A 475 8.09 10.84 -2.03
CA GLY A 475 7.33 12.09 -2.21
C GLY A 475 5.81 11.94 -2.26
N ASN A 476 5.27 10.77 -1.89
CA ASN A 476 3.85 10.45 -1.92
C ASN A 476 3.23 10.40 -0.52
N THR A 477 1.90 10.29 -0.45
CA THR A 477 1.16 10.19 0.83
C THR A 477 0.67 8.76 1.09
N ILE A 478 0.92 8.23 2.28
CA ILE A 478 0.48 6.91 2.73
C ILE A 478 -0.46 7.09 3.93
N GLY A 479 -1.73 6.79 3.77
CA GLY A 479 -2.70 6.74 4.86
C GLY A 479 -2.64 5.40 5.59
N ILE A 480 -2.44 5.43 6.90
CA ILE A 480 -2.54 4.26 7.77
C ILE A 480 -3.92 4.27 8.43
N CYS A 481 -4.74 3.26 8.11
CA CYS A 481 -6.13 3.16 8.58
C CYS A 481 -6.40 1.95 9.49
N ALA A 482 -5.40 1.10 9.73
CA ALA A 482 -5.48 -0.06 10.62
C ALA A 482 -4.21 -0.21 11.48
N SER A 483 -4.30 -1.00 12.55
CA SER A 483 -3.17 -1.27 13.46
C SER A 483 -2.42 -2.55 13.08
N GLY A 484 -1.14 -2.61 13.42
CA GLY A 484 -0.25 -3.74 13.16
C GLY A 484 0.41 -3.70 11.78
N GLU A 485 0.27 -2.61 11.03
CA GLU A 485 0.82 -2.51 9.67
C GLU A 485 2.35 -2.48 9.69
N GLY A 486 3.00 -3.32 8.88
CA GLY A 486 4.39 -3.18 8.49
C GLY A 486 4.47 -2.54 7.11
N VAL A 487 5.10 -1.38 6.99
CA VAL A 487 5.22 -0.67 5.71
C VAL A 487 6.67 -0.44 5.36
N ARG A 488 7.11 -0.95 4.21
CA ARG A 488 8.43 -0.61 3.66
C ARG A 488 8.31 0.56 2.70
N SER A 489 8.96 1.68 2.99
CA SER A 489 8.85 2.91 2.21
C SER A 489 10.01 3.85 2.48
N ASP A 490 10.52 4.51 1.45
CA ASP A 490 11.53 5.57 1.56
C ASP A 490 10.98 6.90 1.01
N GLY A 491 11.18 7.99 1.74
CA GLY A 491 10.89 9.35 1.25
C GLY A 491 9.41 9.75 1.22
N ASN A 492 8.50 9.04 1.89
CA ASN A 492 7.04 9.29 1.81
C ASN A 492 6.45 9.92 3.08
N THR A 493 5.25 10.49 2.97
CA THR A 493 4.49 11.06 4.10
C THR A 493 3.42 10.10 4.60
N PHE A 494 3.54 9.62 5.83
CA PHE A 494 2.57 8.78 6.52
C PHE A 494 1.55 9.62 7.30
N ASN A 495 0.25 9.36 7.10
CA ASN A 495 -0.85 10.01 7.80
C ASN A 495 -1.71 8.98 8.52
N PHE A 496 -1.77 9.05 9.85
CA PHE A 496 -2.58 8.16 10.66
C PHE A 496 -4.03 8.65 10.71
N SER A 497 -4.99 7.85 10.24
CA SER A 497 -6.37 8.33 10.08
C SER A 497 -7.16 8.44 11.38
N ILE A 498 -6.77 7.68 12.42
CA ILE A 498 -7.42 7.69 13.74
C ILE A 498 -6.38 7.53 14.89
N PRO A 499 -6.71 7.97 16.11
CA PRO A 499 -5.88 7.75 17.30
C PRO A 499 -5.63 6.27 17.63
N GLY A 500 -4.53 5.96 18.30
CA GLY A 500 -4.27 4.63 18.87
C GLY A 500 -3.72 3.57 17.90
N LEU A 501 -3.48 3.91 16.63
CA LEU A 501 -2.98 2.94 15.66
C LEU A 501 -1.52 2.54 15.94
N THR A 502 -1.18 1.30 15.61
CA THR A 502 0.17 0.73 15.76
C THR A 502 0.76 0.45 14.39
N THR A 503 2.01 0.81 14.10
CA THR A 503 2.63 0.61 12.77
C THR A 503 4.14 0.44 12.89
N ASP A 504 4.71 -0.45 12.09
CA ASP A 504 6.14 -0.61 11.87
C ASP A 504 6.50 -0.03 10.50
N ILE A 505 7.46 0.90 10.44
CA ILE A 505 7.89 1.55 9.20
C ILE A 505 9.35 1.18 8.91
N TYR A 506 9.58 0.57 7.77
CA TYR A 506 10.89 0.16 7.26
C TYR A 506 11.34 1.09 6.13
N GLY A 507 12.25 2.00 6.44
CA GLY A 507 12.88 2.89 5.46
C GLY A 507 13.28 4.24 6.05
N SER A 508 13.81 5.07 5.18
CA SER A 508 14.48 6.33 5.51
C SER A 508 13.78 7.52 4.87
N TRP A 509 14.03 8.72 5.40
CA TRP A 509 13.49 9.98 4.83
C TRP A 509 11.97 10.11 4.82
N ASN A 510 11.23 9.34 5.60
CA ASN A 510 9.77 9.45 5.68
C ASN A 510 9.34 10.57 6.64
N VAL A 511 8.22 11.23 6.34
CA VAL A 511 7.53 12.15 7.25
C VAL A 511 6.35 11.41 7.89
N ILE A 512 6.25 11.33 9.20
CA ILE A 512 5.25 10.54 9.91
C ILE A 512 4.37 11.46 10.74
N ASN A 513 3.17 11.76 10.25
CA ASN A 513 2.17 12.54 10.97
C ASN A 513 1.36 11.59 11.87
N ALA A 514 1.86 11.41 13.09
CA ALA A 514 1.32 10.49 14.08
C ALA A 514 0.04 11.05 14.71
N ALA A 515 -1.00 10.21 14.82
CA ALA A 515 -2.21 10.55 15.55
C ALA A 515 -2.00 10.40 17.07
N ALA A 516 -2.88 10.99 17.88
CA ALA A 516 -2.84 10.85 19.33
C ALA A 516 -2.83 9.37 19.76
N TYR A 517 -2.04 9.04 20.78
CA TYR A 517 -1.86 7.67 21.32
C TYR A 517 -1.42 6.60 20.31
N SER A 518 -1.02 6.98 19.09
CA SER A 518 -0.50 6.03 18.12
C SER A 518 0.89 5.54 18.55
N LYS A 519 1.27 4.35 18.09
CA LYS A 519 2.59 3.77 18.31
C LYS A 519 3.26 3.47 16.97
N THR A 520 4.42 4.05 16.72
CA THR A 520 5.22 3.77 15.51
C THR A 520 6.54 3.13 15.88
N THR A 521 6.86 1.96 15.34
CA THR A 521 8.22 1.40 15.39
C THR A 521 8.94 1.76 14.11
N LEU A 522 10.17 2.29 14.20
CA LEU A 522 10.89 2.78 13.04
C LEU A 522 12.19 2.01 12.80
N PHE A 523 12.39 1.58 11.55
CA PHE A 523 13.58 0.93 11.05
C PHE A 523 14.15 1.75 9.89
N GLY A 524 15.12 2.63 10.16
CA GLY A 524 15.76 3.47 9.14
C GLY A 524 16.05 4.90 9.61
N PHE A 525 16.80 5.65 8.80
CA PHE A 525 17.41 6.93 9.20
C PHE A 525 16.70 8.15 8.59
N ASN A 526 16.95 9.33 9.17
CA ASN A 526 16.43 10.63 8.69
C ASN A 526 14.91 10.71 8.52
N ASN A 527 14.14 9.98 9.31
CA ASN A 527 12.69 10.12 9.32
C ASN A 527 12.28 11.35 10.15
N THR A 528 11.21 12.05 9.80
CA THR A 528 10.66 13.17 10.57
C THR A 528 9.29 12.79 11.10
N LEU A 529 9.15 12.64 12.40
CA LEU A 529 7.86 12.41 13.03
C LEU A 529 7.27 13.73 13.52
N ASN A 530 6.04 14.01 13.11
CA ASN A 530 5.20 15.09 13.63
C ASN A 530 4.13 14.48 14.53
N ALA A 531 4.31 14.58 15.84
CA ALA A 531 3.27 14.29 16.81
C ALA A 531 2.69 15.61 17.36
N ALA A 532 1.39 15.62 17.65
CA ALA A 532 0.81 16.73 18.40
C ALA A 532 1.41 16.79 19.82
N ASN A 533 1.43 17.98 20.41
CA ASN A 533 1.92 18.16 21.77
C ASN A 533 1.06 17.38 22.78
N ASP A 534 1.70 16.71 23.73
CA ASP A 534 1.07 15.89 24.77
C ASP A 534 0.07 14.86 24.22
N SER A 535 0.28 14.40 22.99
CA SER A 535 -0.69 13.56 22.29
C SER A 535 -0.73 12.11 22.79
N GLY A 536 0.23 11.74 23.64
CA GLY A 536 0.46 10.35 24.05
C GLY A 536 0.99 9.46 22.92
N ALA A 537 1.33 10.03 21.75
CA ALA A 537 1.97 9.27 20.68
C ALA A 537 3.33 8.71 21.15
N LYS A 538 3.60 7.48 20.72
CA LYS A 538 4.81 6.74 21.07
C LYS A 538 5.60 6.37 19.82
N ILE A 539 6.92 6.53 19.87
CA ILE A 539 7.82 6.16 18.78
C ILE A 539 8.92 5.27 19.33
N ASP A 540 9.10 4.08 18.78
CA ASP A 540 10.19 3.18 19.14
C ASP A 540 11.22 3.17 18.00
N PHE A 541 12.41 3.76 18.23
CA PHE A 541 13.54 3.66 17.30
C PHE A 541 14.27 2.34 17.54
N THR A 542 14.52 1.61 16.45
CA THR A 542 15.34 0.40 16.46
C THR A 542 16.81 0.70 16.16
N SER A 543 17.69 -0.31 16.18
CA SER A 543 19.13 -0.11 15.96
C SER A 543 19.41 0.54 14.60
N ASN A 544 20.29 1.54 14.59
CA ASN A 544 20.63 2.36 13.43
C ASN A 544 19.44 3.13 12.81
N ALA A 545 18.31 3.24 13.53
CA ALA A 545 17.22 4.11 13.15
C ALA A 545 17.48 5.53 13.70
N GLY A 546 16.95 6.55 13.04
CA GLY A 546 17.15 7.93 13.49
C GLY A 546 16.22 8.90 12.79
N GLY A 547 16.06 10.08 13.38
CA GLY A 547 15.11 11.05 12.87
C GLY A 547 14.92 12.30 13.73
N THR A 548 14.03 13.16 13.25
CA THR A 548 13.53 14.32 13.99
C THR A 548 12.17 13.98 14.61
N VAL A 549 11.97 14.32 15.87
CA VAL A 549 10.68 14.19 16.58
C VAL A 549 10.18 15.59 16.90
N ASN A 550 9.19 16.03 16.14
CA ASN A 550 8.46 17.28 16.34
C ASN A 550 7.26 17.04 17.27
N GLY A 551 7.02 18.02 18.15
CA GLY A 551 6.05 17.95 19.24
C GLY A 551 6.73 17.80 20.60
N TYR A 552 6.09 18.27 21.67
CA TYR A 552 6.56 18.09 23.06
C TYR A 552 5.65 17.15 23.86
N GLY A 553 6.18 16.56 24.93
CA GLY A 553 5.44 15.69 25.85
C GLY A 553 5.17 14.26 25.35
N ASN A 554 5.74 13.86 24.21
CA ASN A 554 5.57 12.54 23.63
C ASN A 554 6.59 11.54 24.19
N THR A 555 6.32 10.23 24.04
CA THR A 555 7.23 9.17 24.50
C THR A 555 8.03 8.59 23.34
N VAL A 556 9.35 8.54 23.48
CA VAL A 556 10.29 7.99 22.50
C VAL A 556 11.00 6.79 23.12
N GLY A 557 10.66 5.56 22.71
CA GLY A 557 11.45 4.38 23.03
C GLY A 557 12.71 4.29 22.17
N ILE A 558 13.80 3.89 22.80
CA ILE A 558 15.11 3.71 22.16
C ILE A 558 15.57 2.28 22.40
N CYS A 559 15.78 1.52 21.32
CA CYS A 559 16.19 0.12 21.36
C CYS A 559 17.40 -0.11 20.44
N GLY A 560 18.55 -0.39 21.05
CA GLY A 560 19.82 -0.68 20.35
C GLY A 560 20.78 0.50 20.23
N SER A 561 21.61 0.48 19.20
CA SER A 561 22.74 1.40 19.03
C SER A 561 22.66 2.24 17.75
N GLY A 562 23.39 3.36 17.71
CA GLY A 562 23.54 4.18 16.49
C GLY A 562 22.33 5.05 16.19
N ILE A 563 21.58 5.43 17.22
CA ILE A 563 20.33 6.18 17.08
C ILE A 563 20.59 7.68 17.20
N TYR A 564 20.09 8.49 16.28
CA TYR A 564 20.18 9.95 16.33
C TYR A 564 18.77 10.56 16.39
N VAL A 565 18.47 11.34 17.42
CA VAL A 565 17.15 11.95 17.61
C VAL A 565 17.28 13.46 17.81
N ASN A 566 16.66 14.24 16.91
CA ASN A 566 16.44 15.66 17.11
C ASN A 566 15.08 15.90 17.75
N SER A 567 15.04 16.32 19.01
CA SER A 567 13.82 16.40 19.82
C SER A 567 13.94 17.45 20.91
N SER A 568 12.84 18.12 21.25
CA SER A 568 12.77 19.00 22.41
C SER A 568 11.56 18.67 23.29
N ARG A 569 11.77 18.64 24.61
CA ARG A 569 10.74 18.41 25.64
C ARG A 569 9.98 17.08 25.51
N ASN A 570 10.64 15.99 25.12
CA ASN A 570 10.04 14.65 25.07
C ASN A 570 10.61 13.70 26.14
N TYR A 571 9.88 12.60 26.40
CA TYR A 571 10.26 11.55 27.33
C TYR A 571 10.90 10.37 26.58
N PHE A 572 12.17 10.10 26.81
CA PHE A 572 12.90 8.99 26.23
C PHE A 572 12.88 7.79 27.17
N ASN A 573 12.50 6.60 26.70
CA ASN A 573 12.61 5.36 27.44
C ASN A 573 13.69 4.49 26.77
N ALA A 574 14.90 4.56 27.33
CA ALA A 574 16.08 3.87 26.82
C ALA A 574 16.20 2.49 27.49
N MET A 575 16.22 1.44 26.66
CA MET A 575 16.50 0.09 27.15
C MET A 575 17.95 -0.03 27.67
N ALA A 576 18.24 -1.12 28.38
CA ALA A 576 19.61 -1.40 28.80
C ALA A 576 20.56 -1.52 27.60
N ASP A 577 21.78 -1.01 27.76
CA ASP A 577 22.87 -1.09 26.79
C ASP A 577 22.56 -0.43 25.42
N THR A 578 21.79 0.66 25.45
CA THR A 578 21.44 1.41 24.25
C THR A 578 22.41 2.57 24.00
N SER A 579 22.62 2.95 22.73
CA SER A 579 23.42 4.13 22.39
C SER A 579 22.66 5.07 21.46
N PHE A 580 22.47 6.32 21.91
CA PHE A 580 21.78 7.33 21.12
C PHE A 580 22.35 8.74 21.34
N ALA A 581 22.21 9.58 20.32
CA ALA A 581 22.53 10.99 20.32
C ALA A 581 21.26 11.82 20.31
N LEU A 582 21.24 12.87 21.13
CA LEU A 582 20.11 13.76 21.32
C LEU A 582 20.53 15.19 20.96
N SER A 583 19.84 15.77 19.99
CA SER A 583 19.99 17.18 19.64
C SER A 583 18.69 17.90 20.00
N GLY A 584 18.72 18.78 21.00
CA GLY A 584 17.57 19.59 21.44
C GLY A 584 17.42 19.68 22.96
N TYR A 585 16.45 20.46 23.43
CA TYR A 585 16.36 20.90 24.83
C TYR A 585 15.12 20.37 25.56
N GLY A 586 15.21 20.22 26.87
CA GLY A 586 14.13 19.91 27.80
C GLY A 586 13.76 18.44 27.85
N ASN A 587 14.58 17.56 27.30
CA ASN A 587 14.24 16.14 27.18
C ASN A 587 14.45 15.42 28.53
N VAL A 588 13.62 14.41 28.79
CA VAL A 588 13.73 13.57 29.99
C VAL A 588 14.04 12.15 29.56
N VAL A 589 15.18 11.59 29.95
CA VAL A 589 15.60 10.24 29.62
C VAL A 589 15.41 9.33 30.83
N TYR A 590 14.60 8.29 30.68
CA TYR A 590 14.53 7.15 31.58
C TYR A 590 15.38 6.03 31.01
N SER A 591 16.55 5.82 31.58
CA SER A 591 17.42 4.67 31.29
C SER A 591 17.29 3.64 32.40
N VAL A 592 17.46 2.37 32.05
CA VAL A 592 17.51 1.28 33.03
C VAL A 592 18.70 1.50 33.97
N SER A 593 18.49 1.47 35.28
CA SER A 593 19.60 1.57 36.25
C SER A 593 20.62 0.45 36.05
N TRP A 594 21.89 0.77 36.20
CA TRP A 594 23.04 -0.13 35.98
C TRP A 594 23.21 -0.56 34.52
N SER A 595 22.65 0.20 33.58
CA SER A 595 22.91 -0.03 32.16
C SER A 595 24.22 0.63 31.73
N ASN A 596 24.93 0.02 30.78
CA ASN A 596 26.08 0.63 30.12
C ASN A 596 25.65 1.55 28.96
N SER A 597 24.42 2.08 29.02
CA SER A 597 23.86 2.90 27.94
C SER A 597 24.68 4.16 27.71
N MET A 598 24.83 4.54 26.45
CA MET A 598 25.53 5.73 25.99
C MET A 598 24.54 6.79 25.53
N ILE A 599 24.59 7.98 26.13
CA ILE A 599 23.73 9.12 25.80
C ILE A 599 24.62 10.26 25.35
N ALA A 600 24.59 10.65 24.08
CA ALA A 600 25.36 11.79 23.57
C ALA A 600 24.48 13.04 23.44
N LEU A 601 24.92 14.17 24.01
CA LEU A 601 24.27 15.48 23.88
C LEU A 601 25.07 16.31 22.87
N VAL A 602 24.49 16.51 21.69
CA VAL A 602 25.26 16.89 20.47
C VAL A 602 25.17 18.36 20.06
N ASN A 603 24.23 19.14 20.59
CA ASN A 603 24.04 20.55 20.23
C ASN A 603 24.27 21.48 21.43
N GLU A 604 24.66 22.71 21.13
CA GLU A 604 24.67 23.79 22.12
C GLU A 604 23.27 23.95 22.72
N TYR A 605 23.17 24.14 24.03
CA TYR A 605 21.91 24.18 24.78
C TYR A 605 21.10 22.88 24.80
N ALA A 606 21.68 21.76 24.35
CA ALA A 606 21.09 20.46 24.63
C ALA A 606 21.05 20.25 26.15
N ASN A 607 19.87 20.05 26.71
CA ASN A 607 19.70 19.76 28.13
C ASN A 607 18.81 18.54 28.30
N ALA A 608 19.14 17.74 29.32
CA ALA A 608 18.49 16.48 29.58
C ALA A 608 18.43 16.15 31.08
N THR A 609 17.29 15.69 31.54
CA THR A 609 17.18 15.01 32.84
C THR A 609 17.30 13.52 32.62
N VAL A 610 18.36 12.89 33.12
CA VAL A 610 18.62 11.45 32.99
C VAL A 610 18.32 10.74 34.30
N TYR A 611 17.27 9.93 34.30
CA TYR A 611 16.95 8.97 35.34
C TYR A 611 17.61 7.62 35.01
N GLY A 612 18.32 7.05 35.98
CA GLY A 612 19.08 5.81 35.83
C GLY A 612 20.53 6.01 36.25
N GLU A 613 21.13 4.99 36.86
CA GLU A 613 22.55 4.97 37.26
C GLU A 613 23.38 4.12 36.27
N GLY A 614 24.69 4.33 36.22
CA GLY A 614 25.63 3.53 35.43
C GLY A 614 25.84 3.96 33.97
N ASN A 615 25.07 4.92 33.47
CA ASN A 615 25.14 5.38 32.09
C ASN A 615 26.45 6.14 31.80
N ARG A 616 26.86 6.14 30.52
CA ARG A 616 27.90 7.02 29.98
C ARG A 616 27.24 8.17 29.22
N ILE A 617 27.35 9.39 29.73
CA ILE A 617 26.81 10.60 29.11
C ILE A 617 27.96 11.32 28.40
N TYR A 618 27.86 11.50 27.09
CA TYR A 618 28.85 12.22 26.28
C TYR A 618 28.39 13.66 26.04
N ILE A 619 29.24 14.62 26.38
CA ILE A 619 29.02 16.05 26.14
C ILE A 619 29.87 16.46 24.95
N THR A 620 29.23 16.90 23.86
CA THR A 620 29.93 17.31 22.63
C THR A 620 29.69 18.75 22.22
N ALA A 621 29.07 19.55 23.10
CA ALA A 621 28.82 20.97 22.89
C ALA A 621 28.83 21.73 24.23
N SER A 622 28.96 23.06 24.16
CA SER A 622 28.87 23.95 25.32
C SER A 622 27.42 24.23 25.74
N HIS A 623 27.27 24.85 26.92
CA HIS A 623 26.00 25.30 27.49
C HIS A 623 24.97 24.17 27.66
N THR A 624 25.44 22.96 27.93
CA THR A 624 24.54 21.85 28.27
C THR A 624 24.19 21.89 29.77
N ASP A 625 22.98 21.49 30.11
CA ASP A 625 22.48 21.39 31.48
C ASP A 625 21.96 19.95 31.66
N VAL A 626 22.55 19.20 32.59
CA VAL A 626 22.25 17.79 32.76
C VAL A 626 21.96 17.45 34.20
N THR A 627 20.76 16.95 34.47
CA THR A 627 20.42 16.37 35.77
C THR A 627 20.59 14.86 35.73
N ALA A 628 21.61 14.30 36.39
CA ALA A 628 21.86 12.86 36.46
C ALA A 628 22.57 12.45 37.76
N THR A 629 22.28 11.27 38.29
CA THR A 629 22.92 10.73 39.51
C THR A 629 23.49 9.34 39.25
N GLY A 630 24.72 9.07 39.70
CA GLY A 630 25.36 7.76 39.55
C GLY A 630 25.89 7.46 38.15
N ASN A 631 26.17 8.48 37.32
CA ASN A 631 26.55 8.32 35.92
C ASN A 631 27.99 8.78 35.63
N THR A 632 28.54 8.36 34.50
CA THR A 632 29.84 8.84 34.01
C THR A 632 29.66 9.85 32.89
N PHE A 633 30.17 11.07 33.05
CA PHE A 633 30.20 12.12 32.04
C PHE A 633 31.55 12.12 31.31
N ASN A 634 31.54 12.17 29.98
CA ASN A 634 32.73 12.25 29.14
C ASN A 634 32.63 13.42 28.17
N PHE A 635 33.59 14.33 28.21
CA PHE A 635 33.66 15.44 27.28
C PHE A 635 34.40 14.99 26.02
N SER A 636 33.78 15.13 24.83
CA SER A 636 34.37 14.64 23.58
C SER A 636 35.59 15.44 23.13
N SER A 637 35.67 16.70 23.55
CA SER A 637 36.79 17.60 23.29
C SER A 637 36.85 18.70 24.34
N GLY A 638 37.94 19.48 24.30
CA GLY A 638 38.13 20.62 25.17
C GLY A 638 37.26 21.83 24.83
N GLY A 639 37.15 22.77 25.77
CA GLY A 639 36.50 24.08 25.56
C GLY A 639 34.99 24.10 25.78
N PHE A 640 34.40 23.01 26.30
CA PHE A 640 32.96 22.97 26.56
C PHE A 640 32.61 23.41 27.97
N ALA A 641 31.54 24.19 28.12
CA ALA A 641 30.94 24.56 29.40
C ALA A 641 29.67 23.74 29.65
N THR A 642 29.45 23.21 30.86
CA THR A 642 28.26 22.40 31.19
C THR A 642 27.88 22.53 32.66
N ASP A 643 26.59 22.57 32.94
CA ASP A 643 26.06 22.47 34.30
C ASP A 643 25.56 21.04 34.56
N ILE A 644 26.06 20.42 35.63
CA ILE A 644 25.69 19.06 36.02
C ILE A 644 25.00 19.12 37.38
N HIS A 645 23.82 18.51 37.46
CA HIS A 645 23.02 18.43 38.67
C HIS A 645 22.85 16.96 39.09
N GLY A 646 23.34 16.61 40.27
CA GLY A 646 23.15 15.29 40.86
C GLY A 646 24.37 14.79 41.60
N SER A 647 24.26 13.58 42.13
CA SER A 647 25.24 13.02 43.07
C SER A 647 25.90 11.77 42.51
N ARG A 648 27.04 11.36 43.10
CA ARG A 648 27.75 10.10 42.76
C ARG A 648 28.15 9.99 41.28
N ASN A 649 28.36 11.10 40.57
CA ASN A 649 28.80 11.07 39.18
C ASN A 649 30.33 11.03 39.07
N VAL A 650 30.84 10.41 38.00
CA VAL A 650 32.24 10.50 37.58
C VAL A 650 32.29 11.41 36.35
N ILE A 651 33.11 12.45 36.35
CA ILE A 651 33.13 13.50 35.33
C ILE A 651 34.54 13.58 34.76
N ASN A 652 34.72 13.09 33.54
CA ASN A 652 36.00 13.11 32.83
C ASN A 652 36.07 14.38 31.96
N LEU A 653 36.81 15.38 32.43
CA LEU A 653 36.96 16.66 31.76
C LEU A 653 38.09 16.65 30.75
N ALA A 654 37.82 17.22 29.57
CA ALA A 654 38.83 17.54 28.58
C ALA A 654 39.50 18.90 28.88
N GLY A 655 40.62 19.19 28.22
CA GLY A 655 41.35 20.45 28.40
C GLY A 655 40.51 21.70 28.12
N ASN A 656 40.67 22.77 28.90
CA ASN A 656 39.91 24.01 28.80
C ASN A 656 38.38 23.87 28.93
N SER A 657 37.86 22.71 29.35
CA SER A 657 36.43 22.55 29.62
C SER A 657 36.07 23.12 30.98
N GLY A 658 34.87 23.68 31.10
CA GLY A 658 34.29 24.20 32.33
C GLY A 658 33.10 23.37 32.77
N THR A 659 32.96 23.10 34.06
CA THR A 659 31.76 22.44 34.58
C THR A 659 31.32 23.05 35.91
N THR A 660 30.05 23.38 36.02
CA THR A 660 29.42 23.69 37.31
C THR A 660 28.74 22.44 37.85
N ILE A 661 28.87 22.16 39.15
CA ILE A 661 28.25 21.01 39.80
C ILE A 661 27.35 21.44 40.95
N SER A 662 26.16 20.86 40.99
CA SER A 662 25.32 20.80 42.18
C SER A 662 25.09 19.36 42.61
N GLY A 663 25.33 19.04 43.88
CA GLY A 663 25.14 17.70 44.43
C GLY A 663 26.42 17.15 45.07
N ILE A 664 26.33 15.95 45.64
CA ILE A 664 27.35 15.41 46.54
C ILE A 664 28.06 14.17 45.98
N ASN A 665 29.25 13.86 46.49
CA ASN A 665 30.03 12.70 46.12
C ASN A 665 30.37 12.60 44.62
N ASN A 666 30.59 13.72 43.94
CA ASN A 666 31.01 13.71 42.54
C ASN A 666 32.55 13.58 42.44
N THR A 667 33.05 12.86 41.43
CA THR A 667 34.49 12.72 41.17
C THR A 667 34.82 13.32 39.81
N PHE A 668 35.74 14.27 39.77
CA PHE A 668 36.23 14.88 38.55
C PHE A 668 37.60 14.28 38.22
N ASN A 669 37.74 13.73 37.02
CA ASN A 669 39.04 13.33 36.48
C ASN A 669 39.43 14.36 35.43
N VAL A 670 40.40 15.18 35.77
CA VAL A 670 40.86 16.32 34.99
C VAL A 670 42.29 16.06 34.57
N VAL A 671 42.61 16.33 33.30
CA VAL A 671 43.99 16.23 32.82
C VAL A 671 44.85 17.28 33.53
N ASP A 672 46.09 16.93 33.88
CA ASP A 672 47.00 17.89 34.53
C ASP A 672 47.30 19.08 33.63
N ASN A 673 47.29 20.29 34.22
CA ASN A 673 47.64 21.57 33.59
C ASN A 673 46.87 21.84 32.29
N CYS A 674 45.65 21.34 32.17
CA CYS A 674 44.89 21.44 30.92
C CYS A 674 43.97 22.67 30.86
N GLY A 675 43.99 23.54 31.87
CA GLY A 675 43.17 24.76 31.93
C GLY A 675 41.69 24.50 32.19
N ALA A 676 41.32 23.30 32.63
CA ALA A 676 39.93 22.98 32.94
C ALA A 676 39.47 23.70 34.23
N THR A 677 38.16 23.97 34.31
CA THR A 677 37.52 24.65 35.43
C THR A 677 36.42 23.79 36.04
N VAL A 678 36.47 23.56 37.34
CA VAL A 678 35.39 22.89 38.11
C VAL A 678 34.79 23.89 39.10
N SER A 679 33.51 24.17 39.01
CA SER A 679 32.81 25.14 39.87
C SER A 679 31.78 24.45 40.77
N PHE A 680 31.90 24.58 42.08
CA PHE A 680 30.94 24.04 43.05
C PHE A 680 29.95 25.11 43.50
N VAL A 681 28.65 24.82 43.46
CA VAL A 681 27.62 25.67 44.09
C VAL A 681 27.34 25.24 45.54
N SER A 682 26.60 26.04 46.31
CA SER A 682 26.26 25.75 47.71
C SER A 682 25.79 24.30 47.93
N ASN A 683 26.23 23.71 49.05
CA ASN A 683 25.93 22.33 49.46
C ASN A 683 26.38 21.23 48.48
N SER A 684 27.41 21.50 47.68
CA SER A 684 28.00 20.53 46.75
C SER A 684 29.27 19.91 47.30
N GLU A 685 29.57 18.70 46.89
CA GLU A 685 30.77 17.97 47.32
C GLU A 685 31.39 17.22 46.15
N GLY A 686 32.72 17.22 46.09
CA GLY A 686 33.43 16.37 45.15
C GLY A 686 34.93 16.23 45.37
N THR A 687 35.49 15.24 44.69
CA THR A 687 36.94 15.02 44.57
C THR A 687 37.40 15.48 43.19
N VAL A 688 38.45 16.28 43.12
CA VAL A 688 39.07 16.71 41.86
C VAL A 688 40.43 16.04 41.73
N ASN A 689 40.51 15.05 40.84
CA ASN A 689 41.74 14.40 40.44
C ASN A 689 42.34 15.17 39.27
N GLY A 690 43.58 15.63 39.42
CA GLY A 690 44.28 16.45 38.46
C GLY A 690 44.97 17.63 39.15
N ARG A 691 46.05 18.13 38.57
CA ARG A 691 46.88 19.23 39.09
C ARG A 691 46.90 20.41 38.14
N GLY A 692 47.12 21.61 38.65
CA GLY A 692 47.25 22.84 37.87
C GLY A 692 45.97 23.34 37.23
N ASN A 693 44.81 22.82 37.66
CA ASN A 693 43.49 23.22 37.17
C ASN A 693 42.85 24.28 38.07
N THR A 694 41.77 24.90 37.61
CA THR A 694 41.04 25.91 38.38
C THR A 694 39.81 25.30 39.04
N ILE A 695 39.61 25.56 40.33
CA ILE A 695 38.41 25.18 41.08
C ILE A 695 37.72 26.45 41.59
N GLY A 696 36.48 26.67 41.17
CA GLY A 696 35.62 27.75 41.63
C GLY A 696 34.72 27.32 42.79
N ILE A 697 34.61 28.16 43.83
CA ILE A 697 33.70 27.95 44.97
C ILE A 697 32.67 29.08 45.02
N CYS A 698 31.41 28.73 44.79
CA CYS A 698 30.29 29.66 44.68
C CYS A 698 29.21 29.32 45.71
N GLY A 699 29.47 29.55 47.00
CA GLY A 699 28.49 29.30 48.05
C GLY A 699 29.06 28.82 49.38
N THR A 700 28.20 28.17 50.18
CA THR A 700 28.53 27.63 51.50
C THR A 700 28.23 26.13 51.58
N GLY A 701 28.82 25.43 52.56
CA GLY A 701 28.57 24.01 52.78
C GLY A 701 29.23 23.10 51.74
N ILE A 702 30.34 23.56 51.15
CA ILE A 702 31.06 22.85 50.08
C ILE A 702 32.21 22.05 50.68
N SER A 703 32.46 20.84 50.17
CA SER A 703 33.62 20.00 50.55
C SER A 703 34.38 19.56 49.29
N VAL A 704 35.69 19.84 49.27
CA VAL A 704 36.57 19.55 48.13
C VAL A 704 37.79 18.74 48.60
N ASN A 705 38.09 17.66 47.88
CA ASN A 705 39.37 16.96 47.96
C ASN A 705 40.15 17.19 46.65
N ALA A 706 41.20 17.99 46.71
CA ALA A 706 42.02 18.39 45.56
C ALA A 706 43.47 18.59 46.00
N SER A 707 44.43 18.40 45.08
CA SER A 707 45.83 18.67 45.38
C SER A 707 46.52 19.30 44.18
N GLY A 708 47.31 20.35 44.42
CA GLY A 708 48.09 21.03 43.37
C GLY A 708 47.26 21.93 42.46
N ASN A 709 46.10 22.43 42.87
CA ASN A 709 45.18 23.23 42.05
C ASN A 709 45.10 24.70 42.47
N ASN A 710 44.54 25.53 41.60
CA ASN A 710 44.19 26.92 41.88
C ASN A 710 42.72 27.02 42.29
N ILE A 711 42.46 27.39 43.53
CA ILE A 711 41.11 27.53 44.08
C ILE A 711 40.76 29.01 44.18
N SER A 712 39.58 29.40 43.70
CA SER A 712 39.09 30.78 43.74
C SER A 712 37.66 30.83 44.26
N THR A 713 37.33 31.80 45.10
CA THR A 713 36.00 31.93 45.70
C THR A 713 35.39 33.32 45.49
N ILE A 714 34.06 33.39 45.51
CA ILE A 714 33.35 34.66 45.69
C ILE A 714 33.43 35.15 47.15
N SER A 715 33.08 36.42 47.40
CA SER A 715 32.98 36.96 48.77
C SER A 715 31.93 36.21 49.60
N GLY A 716 32.26 35.92 50.86
CA GLY A 716 31.37 35.21 51.79
C GLY A 716 31.20 33.71 51.53
N ALA A 717 32.04 33.10 50.68
CA ALA A 717 32.02 31.66 50.45
C ALA A 717 32.46 30.87 51.69
N ALA A 718 31.99 29.63 51.85
CA ALA A 718 32.42 28.75 52.94
C ALA A 718 32.61 27.31 52.47
N PHE A 719 33.82 26.77 52.63
CA PHE A 719 34.14 25.41 52.18
C PHE A 719 35.25 24.74 52.98
N ASP A 720 35.27 23.42 52.87
CA ASP A 720 36.30 22.54 53.41
C ASP A 720 37.20 22.04 52.28
N LEU A 721 38.52 22.00 52.53
CA LEU A 721 39.53 21.57 51.57
C LEU A 721 40.48 20.53 52.18
N SER A 722 40.86 19.53 51.38
CA SER A 722 41.88 18.52 51.71
C SER A 722 42.69 18.15 50.46
N GLY A 723 43.95 17.73 50.63
CA GLY A 723 44.83 17.18 49.57
C GLY A 723 46.19 17.89 49.41
N GLY A 724 46.30 19.19 49.71
CA GLY A 724 47.57 19.92 49.83
C GLY A 724 48.17 20.43 48.52
N ASN A 725 49.15 21.34 48.61
CA ASN A 725 49.79 22.04 47.49
C ASN A 725 48.85 22.93 46.65
N ASP A 726 47.68 23.31 47.17
CA ASP A 726 46.74 24.17 46.45
C ASP A 726 47.01 25.66 46.72
N ALA A 727 46.84 26.49 45.68
CA ALA A 727 46.83 27.94 45.80
C ALA A 727 45.37 28.41 45.95
N VAL A 728 45.02 29.00 47.09
CA VAL A 728 43.65 29.35 47.47
C VAL A 728 43.48 30.86 47.54
N ASN A 729 42.67 31.43 46.65
CA ASN A 729 42.28 32.84 46.67
C ASN A 729 40.85 32.98 47.22
N LEU A 730 40.72 33.44 48.47
CA LEU A 730 39.45 33.66 49.13
C LEU A 730 38.90 35.06 48.82
N GLY A 731 37.64 35.12 48.42
CA GLY A 731 36.86 36.36 48.44
C GLY A 731 36.74 36.93 49.86
N THR A 732 36.54 38.23 49.97
CA THR A 732 36.43 38.91 51.27
C THR A 732 35.36 38.28 52.17
N GLY A 733 35.64 38.15 53.46
CA GLY A 733 34.68 37.61 54.44
C GLY A 733 34.36 36.12 54.29
N SER A 734 35.18 35.35 53.57
CA SER A 734 34.97 33.92 53.37
C SER A 734 35.42 33.07 54.57
N SER A 735 35.03 31.79 54.58
CA SER A 735 35.45 30.79 55.56
C SER A 735 36.10 29.60 54.86
N LEU A 736 37.29 29.20 55.29
CA LEU A 736 38.03 28.06 54.78
C LEU A 736 38.34 27.10 55.92
N ALA A 737 38.01 25.82 55.80
CA ALA A 737 38.53 24.78 56.69
C ALA A 737 39.51 23.87 55.93
N LEU A 738 40.79 23.93 56.28
CA LEU A 738 41.80 22.99 55.80
C LEU A 738 41.74 21.73 56.67
N ARG A 739 41.17 20.64 56.15
CA ARG A 739 40.97 19.37 56.88
C ARG A 739 42.21 18.46 56.91
N GLY A 740 43.33 18.93 56.37
CA GLY A 740 44.62 18.23 56.31
C GLY A 740 45.40 18.65 55.06
N GLY A 741 46.60 18.09 54.87
CA GLY A 741 47.49 18.42 53.75
C GLY A 741 48.52 19.50 54.09
N SER A 742 49.53 19.64 53.24
CA SER A 742 50.63 20.58 53.42
C SER A 742 50.73 21.56 52.26
N ASP A 743 51.49 22.62 52.48
CA ASP A 743 51.98 23.53 51.44
C ASP A 743 50.88 24.27 50.66
N TYR A 744 49.77 24.56 51.33
CA TYR A 744 48.76 25.47 50.77
C TYR A 744 49.31 26.91 50.70
N VAL A 745 48.95 27.65 49.67
CA VAL A 745 49.21 29.09 49.56
C VAL A 745 47.88 29.83 49.57
N VAL A 746 47.53 30.46 50.68
CA VAL A 746 46.23 31.09 50.90
C VAL A 746 46.37 32.62 50.79
N ASN A 747 45.55 33.24 49.97
CA ASN A 747 45.36 34.68 49.92
C ASN A 747 43.93 35.00 50.37
N ALA A 748 43.79 35.71 51.49
CA ALA A 748 42.49 35.94 52.12
C ALA A 748 42.43 37.29 52.83
N GLN A 749 41.29 37.98 52.76
CA GLN A 749 41.09 39.25 53.46
C GLN A 749 39.82 39.21 54.30
N GLY A 750 39.93 39.62 55.57
CA GLY A 750 38.79 39.64 56.49
C GLY A 750 38.09 38.29 56.65
N SER A 751 38.81 37.19 56.44
CA SER A 751 38.25 35.83 56.33
C SER A 751 38.54 35.00 57.58
N THR A 752 37.81 33.89 57.74
CA THR A 752 38.04 32.89 58.79
C THR A 752 38.74 31.69 58.17
N ILE A 753 39.89 31.29 58.73
CA ILE A 753 40.63 30.12 58.27
C ILE A 753 40.79 29.17 59.46
N ASN A 754 40.21 27.98 59.35
CA ASN A 754 40.37 26.90 60.32
C ASN A 754 41.27 25.81 59.75
N THR A 755 42.13 25.23 60.57
CA THR A 755 42.95 24.09 60.16
C THR A 755 42.81 22.95 61.15
N TRP A 756 42.87 21.73 60.64
CA TRP A 756 43.00 20.52 61.44
C TRP A 756 44.46 20.23 61.75
N ASP A 757 44.69 19.29 62.66
CA ASP A 757 46.04 18.90 63.06
C ASP A 757 46.91 18.49 61.86
N ASN A 758 48.21 18.78 61.94
CA ASN A 758 49.20 18.45 60.91
C ASN A 758 48.95 19.11 59.54
N THR A 759 48.32 20.28 59.54
CA THR A 759 48.13 21.08 58.32
C THR A 759 49.24 22.12 58.17
N SER A 760 49.68 22.41 56.95
CA SER A 760 50.60 23.54 56.71
C SER A 760 50.16 24.47 55.58
N PHE A 761 50.26 25.78 55.80
CA PHE A 761 49.92 26.79 54.79
C PHE A 761 50.68 28.11 54.96
N ALA A 762 50.82 28.87 53.87
CA ALA A 762 51.27 30.25 53.87
C ALA A 762 50.09 31.19 53.62
N LEU A 763 50.01 32.32 54.33
CA LEU A 763 48.94 33.31 54.23
C LEU A 763 49.50 34.70 53.88
N SER A 764 49.04 35.31 52.79
CA SER A 764 49.47 36.66 52.37
C SER A 764 48.49 37.79 52.71
N GLY A 765 47.25 37.49 53.09
CA GLY A 765 46.22 38.53 53.27
C GLY A 765 45.92 38.92 54.72
N SER A 766 45.20 40.03 54.89
CA SER A 766 45.12 40.80 56.15
C SER A 766 43.74 40.75 56.83
N GLY A 767 43.70 41.00 58.14
CA GLY A 767 42.47 41.09 58.93
C GLY A 767 41.73 39.78 59.12
N ASN A 768 42.41 38.64 58.96
CA ASN A 768 41.82 37.31 59.06
C ASN A 768 41.84 36.79 60.50
N TRP A 769 40.93 35.87 60.78
CA TRP A 769 40.93 35.06 62.00
C TRP A 769 41.39 33.64 61.67
N LEU A 770 42.44 33.17 62.33
CA LEU A 770 43.05 31.86 62.10
C LEU A 770 42.83 30.98 63.33
N GLY A 771 42.07 29.91 63.18
CA GLY A 771 41.96 28.81 64.14
C GLY A 771 42.86 27.65 63.71
N VAL A 772 43.91 27.37 64.48
CA VAL A 772 44.95 26.42 64.06
C VAL A 772 44.92 25.17 64.92
N GLY A 773 44.90 24.00 64.29
CA GLY A 773 45.01 22.71 64.96
C GLY A 773 46.37 22.48 65.65
N GLY A 774 46.58 21.29 66.21
CA GLY A 774 47.86 20.87 66.77
C GLY A 774 48.88 20.50 65.70
N ASN A 775 50.18 20.70 65.98
CA ASN A 775 51.28 20.32 65.10
C ASN A 775 51.19 20.90 63.67
N CYS A 776 50.64 22.10 63.50
CA CYS A 776 50.56 22.78 62.21
C CYS A 776 51.80 23.62 61.90
N GLY A 777 52.10 23.86 60.62
CA GLY A 777 53.17 24.75 60.16
C GLY A 777 52.64 25.91 59.35
N ILE A 778 52.78 27.16 59.82
CA ILE A 778 52.10 28.31 59.22
C ILE A 778 53.05 29.47 58.98
N SER A 779 52.94 30.12 57.82
CA SER A 779 53.56 31.42 57.56
C SER A 779 52.48 32.47 57.34
N VAL A 780 52.60 33.66 57.94
CA VAL A 780 51.61 34.75 57.81
C VAL A 780 52.33 36.05 57.48
N ALA A 781 52.22 36.50 56.23
CA ALA A 781 52.73 37.79 55.75
C ALA A 781 51.72 38.93 55.87
N GLY A 782 50.43 38.62 55.98
CA GLY A 782 49.40 39.66 56.10
C GLY A 782 49.35 40.32 57.48
N ASN A 783 48.74 41.51 57.52
CA ASN A 783 48.68 42.36 58.71
C ASN A 783 47.35 42.21 59.47
N GLY A 784 47.34 42.57 60.75
CA GLY A 784 46.10 42.68 61.54
C GLY A 784 45.35 41.36 61.73
N ASN A 785 46.02 40.22 61.59
CA ASN A 785 45.44 38.90 61.73
C ASN A 785 45.37 38.49 63.21
N THR A 786 44.33 37.75 63.60
CA THR A 786 44.25 37.07 64.91
C THR A 786 44.58 35.60 64.71
N ILE A 787 45.62 35.10 65.38
CA ILE A 787 46.17 33.76 65.17
C ILE A 787 46.05 32.96 66.47
N ASN A 788 45.17 31.95 66.49
CA ASN A 788 44.96 31.06 67.62
C ASN A 788 45.61 29.70 67.33
N MET A 789 46.77 29.46 67.93
CA MET A 789 47.60 28.28 67.66
C MET A 789 47.30 27.11 68.59
N GLY A 790 47.05 25.93 68.01
CA GLY A 790 47.03 24.66 68.71
C GLY A 790 48.44 24.19 69.07
N THR A 791 48.55 23.41 70.16
CA THR A 791 49.82 22.97 70.75
C THR A 791 50.74 22.27 69.75
N GLY A 792 52.06 22.48 69.87
CA GLY A 792 53.06 21.86 69.00
C GLY A 792 53.18 22.49 67.61
N SER A 793 52.41 23.54 67.31
CA SER A 793 52.48 24.23 66.01
C SER A 793 53.67 25.18 65.90
N SER A 794 54.01 25.54 64.65
CA SER A 794 55.06 26.50 64.31
C SER A 794 54.50 27.63 63.44
N LEU A 795 54.83 28.88 63.76
CA LEU A 795 54.43 30.09 63.04
C LEU A 795 55.66 30.88 62.60
N VAL A 796 55.70 31.30 61.34
CA VAL A 796 56.52 32.43 60.86
C VAL A 796 55.60 33.63 60.69
N ASN A 797 55.76 34.62 61.56
CA ASN A 797 55.03 35.88 61.48
C ASN A 797 55.85 36.89 60.67
N ASP A 798 55.40 37.17 59.46
CA ASP A 798 56.00 38.13 58.53
C ASP A 798 55.11 39.36 58.26
N GLY A 799 53.99 39.46 59.00
CA GLY A 799 53.08 40.61 58.97
C GLY A 799 53.04 41.39 60.27
N VAL A 800 52.57 42.64 60.21
CA VAL A 800 52.49 43.56 61.36
C VAL A 800 51.10 43.57 62.01
N ASN A 801 51.02 44.01 63.27
CA ASN A 801 49.78 44.09 64.04
C ASN A 801 49.01 42.75 64.17
N ASN A 802 49.71 41.64 64.03
CA ASN A 802 49.12 40.33 64.27
C ASN A 802 49.04 40.06 65.77
N THR A 803 47.91 39.53 66.22
CA THR A 803 47.71 39.07 67.61
C THR A 803 47.90 37.56 67.65
N ILE A 804 48.87 37.08 68.43
CA ILE A 804 49.24 35.66 68.47
C ILE A 804 48.83 35.09 69.83
N ASN A 805 47.88 34.16 69.83
CA ASN A 805 47.49 33.37 71.00
C ASN A 805 47.99 31.95 70.80
N ALA A 806 49.01 31.54 71.55
CA ALA A 806 49.69 30.28 71.34
C ALA A 806 50.07 29.63 72.68
N SER A 807 50.07 28.31 72.76
CA SER A 807 50.67 27.61 73.90
C SER A 807 51.41 26.37 73.45
N GLY A 808 52.61 26.14 73.98
CA GLY A 808 53.47 25.03 73.55
C GLY A 808 53.88 25.11 72.08
N CYS A 809 53.96 26.30 71.49
CA CYS A 809 54.23 26.52 70.06
C CYS A 809 55.61 27.14 69.81
N ARG A 810 56.08 27.06 68.56
CA ARG A 810 57.20 27.85 68.06
C ARG A 810 56.68 29.06 67.27
N ILE A 811 57.22 30.23 67.54
CA ILE A 811 56.89 31.48 66.87
C ILE A 811 58.19 32.12 66.40
N MET A 812 58.30 32.39 65.11
CA MET A 812 59.44 33.08 64.50
C MET A 812 58.96 34.43 64.00
N LEU A 813 59.59 35.50 64.48
CA LEU A 813 59.31 36.86 64.05
C LEU A 813 60.28 37.23 62.94
N SER A 814 59.78 37.84 61.86
CA SER A 814 60.63 38.28 60.75
C SER A 814 61.12 39.72 60.94
N SER A 815 62.05 40.17 60.10
CA SER A 815 62.50 41.56 60.07
C SER A 815 61.39 42.58 59.78
N VAL A 816 60.25 42.17 59.21
CA VAL A 816 59.09 43.04 58.98
C VAL A 816 58.47 43.51 60.30
N ASN A 817 58.72 42.79 61.39
CA ASN A 817 58.22 43.15 62.72
C ASN A 817 59.07 44.18 63.48
N ARG A 818 60.04 44.80 62.81
CA ARG A 818 60.83 45.89 63.40
C ARG A 818 59.97 47.13 63.67
N ASP A 819 60.28 47.83 64.76
CA ASP A 819 59.56 49.02 65.21
C ASP A 819 58.07 48.79 65.49
N GLN A 820 57.69 47.55 65.80
CA GLN A 820 56.32 47.18 66.15
C GLN A 820 56.18 46.82 67.63
N ILE A 821 54.95 46.89 68.12
CA ILE A 821 54.54 46.21 69.36
C ILE A 821 53.89 44.88 68.98
N ILE A 822 54.44 43.78 69.47
CA ILE A 822 54.04 42.42 69.10
C ILE A 822 53.44 41.76 70.33
N TYR A 823 52.18 41.31 70.22
CA TYR A 823 51.46 40.66 71.32
C TYR A 823 51.46 39.15 71.13
N ILE A 824 52.04 38.44 72.09
CA ILE A 824 52.07 36.98 72.14
C ILE A 824 51.50 36.53 73.49
N ASN A 825 50.41 35.78 73.46
CA ASN A 825 49.69 35.33 74.65
C ASN A 825 49.73 33.81 74.78
N GLY A 826 49.84 33.31 76.02
CA GLY A 826 49.78 31.90 76.40
C GLY A 826 51.09 31.35 76.98
N ASP A 827 51.14 30.03 77.20
CA ASP A 827 52.19 29.39 78.00
C ASP A 827 53.15 28.54 77.16
N ASP A 828 54.36 28.28 77.67
CA ASP A 828 55.31 27.30 77.09
C ASP A 828 55.72 27.55 75.63
N ASN A 829 55.64 28.79 75.15
CA ASN A 829 56.04 29.09 73.77
C ASN A 829 57.55 29.28 73.63
N TYR A 830 58.08 28.93 72.45
CA TYR A 830 59.41 29.29 72.00
C TYR A 830 59.31 30.39 70.94
N ILE A 831 59.79 31.60 71.27
CA ILE A 831 59.70 32.80 70.45
C ILE A 831 61.10 33.14 69.96
N ASP A 832 61.34 32.98 68.66
CA ASP A 832 62.55 33.38 67.98
C ASP A 832 62.35 34.76 67.35
N ALA A 833 62.92 35.76 68.00
CA ALA A 833 62.93 37.16 67.60
C ALA A 833 64.32 37.61 67.13
N SER A 834 65.19 36.68 66.75
CA SER A 834 66.54 37.02 66.26
C SER A 834 66.53 37.83 64.96
N ALA A 835 65.49 37.76 64.13
CA ALA A 835 65.43 38.53 62.89
C ALA A 835 65.02 40.01 63.08
N VAL A 836 64.47 40.36 64.25
CA VAL A 836 64.11 41.74 64.62
C VAL A 836 65.19 42.43 65.46
N SER A 837 66.36 41.81 65.64
CA SER A 837 67.45 42.39 66.42
C SER A 837 68.28 43.40 65.61
N ASP A 838 68.02 44.70 65.78
CA ASP A 838 68.83 45.75 65.14
C ASP A 838 68.95 47.07 65.93
N PHE A 839 68.79 47.05 67.26
CA PHE A 839 68.84 48.24 68.15
C PHE A 839 67.72 49.28 67.91
N VAL A 840 66.64 48.90 67.22
CA VAL A 840 65.46 49.77 66.98
C VAL A 840 64.26 49.31 67.84
N HIS A 841 63.17 50.09 67.89
CA HIS A 841 62.17 50.13 68.97
C HIS A 841 61.15 48.97 68.98
N THR A 842 61.56 47.73 68.67
CA THR A 842 60.63 46.58 68.75
C THR A 842 60.32 46.24 70.21
N THR A 843 59.04 46.17 70.54
CA THR A 843 58.54 45.74 71.85
C THR A 843 57.77 44.44 71.72
N ILE A 844 58.24 43.39 72.40
CA ILE A 844 57.56 42.10 72.45
C ILE A 844 56.82 42.01 73.79
N VAL A 845 55.50 42.00 73.77
CA VAL A 845 54.65 41.82 74.94
C VAL A 845 54.25 40.35 75.02
N VAL A 846 54.76 39.65 76.03
CA VAL A 846 54.49 38.23 76.24
C VAL A 846 53.66 38.05 77.49
N THR A 847 52.43 37.58 77.34
CA THR A 847 51.53 37.26 78.46
C THR A 847 51.43 35.76 78.65
N GLY A 848 51.47 35.27 79.89
CA GLY A 848 51.54 33.85 80.23
C GLY A 848 52.87 33.44 80.87
N SER A 849 53.04 32.15 81.12
CA SER A 849 54.14 31.57 81.89
C SER A 849 55.00 30.62 81.07
N ARG A 850 56.27 30.47 81.48
CA ARG A 850 57.24 29.52 80.87
C ARG A 850 57.55 29.74 79.38
N ASN A 851 57.28 30.94 78.86
CA ASN A 851 57.68 31.31 77.50
C ASN A 851 59.20 31.56 77.42
N ASN A 852 59.81 31.19 76.31
CA ASN A 852 61.24 31.33 76.05
C ASN A 852 61.44 32.24 74.84
N VAL A 853 62.04 33.42 75.03
CA VAL A 853 62.28 34.40 73.96
C VAL A 853 63.77 34.42 73.62
N LEU A 854 64.12 34.06 72.38
CA LEU A 854 65.45 34.30 71.81
C LEU A 854 65.41 35.64 71.09
N ALA A 855 66.13 36.65 71.60
CA ALA A 855 66.18 37.97 70.99
C ALA A 855 67.49 38.68 71.33
N GLU A 856 67.85 39.70 70.56
CA GLU A 856 68.99 40.56 70.86
C GLU A 856 68.60 42.02 70.62
N ALA A 857 68.96 42.92 71.54
CA ALA A 857 68.68 44.36 71.43
C ALA A 857 67.20 44.76 71.22
N VAL A 858 66.24 44.03 71.83
CA VAL A 858 64.80 44.40 71.81
C VAL A 858 64.24 44.69 73.21
N THR A 859 63.08 45.35 73.29
CA THR A 859 62.32 45.49 74.56
C THR A 859 61.36 44.32 74.73
N ILE A 860 61.37 43.66 75.89
CA ILE A 860 60.49 42.51 76.19
C ILE A 860 59.73 42.78 77.47
N ASN A 861 58.39 42.76 77.41
CA ASN A 861 57.51 42.93 78.57
C ASN A 861 56.84 41.60 78.90
N PHE A 862 57.26 40.97 80.01
CA PHE A 862 56.63 39.75 80.50
C PHE A 862 55.51 40.04 81.49
N HIS A 863 54.36 39.42 81.23
CA HIS A 863 53.22 39.38 82.14
C HIS A 863 52.91 37.92 82.50
N GLY A 864 53.61 37.40 83.51
CA GLY A 864 53.48 36.04 84.01
C GLY A 864 54.76 35.55 84.69
N SER A 865 54.87 34.25 84.95
CA SER A 865 55.98 33.68 85.74
C SER A 865 56.81 32.65 84.97
N GLY A 866 58.08 32.49 85.32
CA GLY A 866 58.94 31.44 84.74
C GLY A 866 59.32 31.65 83.27
N ASN A 867 59.03 32.82 82.70
CA ASN A 867 59.47 33.19 81.36
C ASN A 867 61.00 33.35 81.31
N GLY A 868 61.61 33.10 80.16
CA GLY A 868 63.06 33.18 79.97
C GLY A 868 63.45 33.94 78.71
N VAL A 869 64.62 34.56 78.75
CA VAL A 869 65.22 35.28 77.63
C VAL A 869 66.61 34.73 77.33
N TYR A 870 66.90 34.58 76.04
CA TYR A 870 68.20 34.20 75.48
C TYR A 870 68.69 35.32 74.57
N GLY A 871 69.96 35.71 74.71
CA GLY A 871 70.59 36.77 73.93
C GLY A 871 70.95 38.02 74.75
N GLY A 872 71.87 38.83 74.22
CA GLY A 872 72.42 40.02 74.88
C GLY A 872 71.59 41.28 74.65
N TYR A 873 71.84 42.32 75.46
CA TYR A 873 71.38 43.70 75.21
C TYR A 873 69.85 43.94 75.15
N ASN A 874 69.03 43.00 75.62
CA ASN A 874 67.58 43.19 75.71
C ASN A 874 67.18 44.05 76.91
N ASN A 875 66.19 44.93 76.73
CA ASN A 875 65.55 45.64 77.83
C ASN A 875 64.32 44.84 78.30
N VAL A 876 64.48 44.03 79.35
CA VAL A 876 63.44 43.12 79.83
C VAL A 876 62.73 43.69 81.05
N HIS A 877 61.42 43.86 80.96
CA HIS A 877 60.57 44.25 82.07
C HIS A 877 59.71 43.05 82.52
N GLY A 878 59.59 42.86 83.84
CA GLY A 878 58.85 41.74 84.44
C GLY A 878 59.75 40.63 85.03
N SER A 879 59.14 39.57 85.54
CA SER A 879 59.86 38.43 86.14
C SER A 879 60.34 37.46 85.05
N TYR A 880 61.66 37.27 84.95
CA TYR A 880 62.27 36.37 83.96
C TYR A 880 63.47 35.61 84.52
N ILE A 881 63.82 34.52 83.84
CA ILE A 881 65.01 33.71 84.09
C ILE A 881 65.96 33.88 82.90
N GLN A 882 67.16 34.39 83.13
CA GLN A 882 68.19 34.38 82.09
C GLN A 882 68.70 32.94 81.91
N ARG A 883 68.63 32.42 80.69
CA ARG A 883 68.99 31.02 80.38
C ARG A 883 70.10 30.99 79.33
N THR A 884 71.01 30.02 79.44
CA THR A 884 72.19 29.90 78.56
C THR A 884 72.08 28.76 77.55
N THR A 885 71.11 27.86 77.70
CA THR A 885 70.89 26.69 76.82
C THR A 885 69.47 26.67 76.28
N LEU A 886 69.34 26.71 74.95
CA LEU A 886 68.06 26.67 74.25
C LEU A 886 67.32 25.34 74.52
N PRO A 887 65.99 25.37 74.71
CA PRO A 887 65.19 24.16 74.77
C PRO A 887 65.20 23.45 73.40
N SER A 888 65.48 22.14 73.38
CA SER A 888 65.31 21.32 72.17
C SER A 888 63.87 20.85 72.05
N GLY A 889 63.13 21.36 71.08
CA GLY A 889 61.80 20.88 70.71
C GLY A 889 61.73 20.55 69.22
N TYR A 890 61.11 19.44 68.86
CA TYR A 890 60.80 19.14 67.46
C TYR A 890 59.50 19.86 67.09
N TYR A 891 59.57 20.77 66.12
CA TYR A 891 58.42 21.53 65.62
C TYR A 891 58.21 21.23 64.13
N PRO A 892 56.96 21.28 63.62
CA PRO A 892 56.66 21.07 62.21
C PRO A 892 57.42 22.05 61.31
N SER A 893 57.75 21.61 60.09
CA SER A 893 58.29 22.49 59.05
C SER A 893 57.25 23.52 58.63
N VAL A 894 57.68 24.77 58.48
CA VAL A 894 56.81 25.87 58.03
C VAL A 894 56.96 26.04 56.52
N PRO A 895 55.86 26.15 55.75
CA PRO A 895 55.92 26.46 54.32
C PRO A 895 56.60 27.81 54.09
N VAL A 896 57.49 27.85 53.09
CA VAL A 896 58.16 29.10 52.70
C VAL A 896 57.19 29.93 51.87
N LEU A 897 56.96 31.18 52.25
CA LEU A 897 56.26 32.14 51.38
C LEU A 897 56.99 32.19 50.02
N PRO A 898 56.28 32.08 48.88
CA PRO A 898 56.88 32.43 47.59
C PRO A 898 57.50 33.81 47.75
N SER A 899 58.82 33.91 47.57
CA SER A 899 59.55 35.13 47.88
C SER A 899 58.92 36.30 47.15
N TYR A 900 58.19 37.13 47.87
CA TYR A 900 57.73 38.41 47.35
C TYR A 900 58.96 39.31 47.30
N THR A 901 59.74 39.17 46.22
CA THR A 901 60.74 40.17 45.89
C THR A 901 59.99 41.45 45.61
N GLY A 902 59.99 42.37 46.58
CA GLY A 902 59.60 43.75 46.32
C GLY A 902 60.33 44.26 45.07
N PRO A 903 59.77 45.24 44.34
CA PRO A 903 60.27 45.64 43.04
C PRO A 903 61.68 46.25 43.16
N SER A 904 62.70 45.42 43.11
CA SER A 904 64.07 45.77 42.79
C SER A 904 64.49 44.89 41.61
N SER A 905 64.66 45.55 40.46
CA SER A 905 65.16 45.04 39.19
C SER A 905 66.05 43.78 39.27
N GLY A 906 65.58 42.66 38.73
CA GLY A 906 66.39 41.46 38.46
C GLY A 906 65.53 40.24 38.16
N PHE A 907 65.70 39.65 36.98
CA PHE A 907 64.96 38.51 36.43
C PHE A 907 64.96 37.24 37.33
N ASP A 908 63.80 36.57 37.43
CA ASP A 908 63.64 35.17 37.87
C ASP A 908 63.47 34.25 36.64
N PRO A 909 64.21 33.13 36.49
CA PRO A 909 64.10 32.20 35.37
C PRO A 909 62.88 31.26 35.35
N ASN A 910 61.99 31.23 36.36
CA ASN A 910 61.04 30.10 36.52
C ASN A 910 59.58 30.33 36.10
N GLY A 911 59.25 31.39 35.36
CA GLY A 911 58.09 31.39 34.44
C GLY A 911 56.67 31.21 35.04
N VAL A 912 56.44 31.46 36.33
CA VAL A 912 55.07 31.47 36.90
C VAL A 912 54.49 32.88 36.84
N TYR A 913 53.59 33.12 35.88
CA TYR A 913 52.86 34.38 35.77
C TYR A 913 51.64 34.40 36.69
N VAL A 914 51.68 35.21 37.75
CA VAL A 914 50.47 35.64 38.46
C VAL A 914 50.10 37.03 37.95
N TYR A 915 49.13 37.11 37.02
CA TYR A 915 48.53 38.38 36.65
C TYR A 915 47.51 38.78 37.73
N PRO A 916 47.55 40.01 38.28
CA PRO A 916 46.39 40.56 38.94
C PRO A 916 45.31 40.75 37.88
N ILE A 917 44.20 40.02 38.01
CA ILE A 917 43.02 40.19 37.16
C ILE A 917 42.54 41.64 37.37
N PRO A 918 42.57 42.52 36.35
CA PRO A 918 41.90 43.79 36.44
C PRO A 918 40.41 43.47 36.56
N THR A 919 39.75 43.94 37.62
CA THR A 919 38.28 44.02 37.64
C THR A 919 37.83 44.60 36.30
N PRO A 920 37.12 43.85 35.44
CA PRO A 920 36.59 44.43 34.22
C PRO A 920 35.59 45.51 34.64
N GLN A 921 35.89 46.77 34.34
CA GLN A 921 34.85 47.78 34.26
C GLN A 921 33.93 47.33 33.12
N ILE A 922 32.83 46.66 33.47
CA ILE A 922 31.71 46.44 32.55
C ILE A 922 31.11 47.83 32.30
N ASN A 923 31.62 48.49 31.27
CA ASN A 923 31.03 49.71 30.74
C ASN A 923 29.89 49.27 29.82
N VAL A 924 28.70 49.07 30.39
CA VAL A 924 27.47 48.82 29.61
C VAL A 924 27.17 50.11 28.84
N ARG A 925 27.58 50.19 27.58
CA ARG A 925 26.99 51.16 26.65
C ARG A 925 25.63 50.62 26.20
N PRO A 926 24.54 51.41 26.27
CA PRO A 926 23.26 50.97 25.75
C PRO A 926 23.38 50.67 24.26
N LEU A 927 22.90 49.49 23.88
CA LEU A 927 22.81 49.01 22.51
C LEU A 927 21.93 49.98 21.71
N TYR A 928 22.54 50.80 20.86
CA TYR A 928 21.82 51.56 19.84
C TYR A 928 21.45 50.59 18.72
N ALA A 929 20.16 50.47 18.43
CA ALA A 929 19.63 49.65 17.35
C ALA A 929 20.27 50.05 16.01
N VAL A 930 21.09 49.17 15.44
CA VAL A 930 21.54 49.29 14.06
C VAL A 930 20.44 48.71 13.19
N ARG A 931 19.77 49.62 12.49
CA ARG A 931 18.79 49.38 11.45
C ARG A 931 19.50 48.72 10.25
N GLU A 932 19.07 47.52 9.88
CA GLU A 932 19.52 46.86 8.65
C GLU A 932 19.15 47.71 7.43
N THR A 933 20.14 48.08 6.63
CA THR A 933 19.96 48.35 5.20
C THR A 933 20.87 47.41 4.45
N GLY A 934 20.24 46.44 3.79
CA GLY A 934 20.94 45.41 3.04
C GLY A 934 21.62 45.97 1.81
N GLU A 935 22.83 45.48 1.56
CA GLU A 935 23.38 45.37 0.21
C GLU A 935 24.17 44.06 0.09
N SER A 936 23.84 43.34 -0.97
CA SER A 936 24.44 42.11 -1.46
C SER A 936 25.88 42.34 -1.96
N GLY A 937 26.84 41.54 -1.48
CA GLY A 937 28.21 41.55 -2.00
C GLY A 937 29.06 40.36 -1.56
N SER A 938 29.10 39.34 -2.42
CA SER A 938 30.18 38.37 -2.65
C SER A 938 31.39 38.39 -1.70
N SER A 939 31.54 37.36 -0.84
CA SER A 939 32.79 37.08 -0.13
C SER A 939 33.55 35.89 -0.76
N THR A 940 34.75 36.18 -1.24
CA THR A 940 35.78 35.20 -1.59
C THR A 940 36.50 34.81 -0.30
N TYR A 941 36.49 33.53 0.07
CA TYR A 941 37.20 33.03 1.25
C TYR A 941 38.71 33.06 1.02
N ALA A 942 39.40 33.94 1.74
CA ALA A 942 40.85 33.89 1.90
C ALA A 942 41.18 32.91 3.03
N THR A 943 42.00 31.90 2.74
CA THR A 943 42.51 30.92 3.69
C THR A 943 43.52 31.57 4.64
N ASP A 944 43.19 31.59 5.93
CA ASP A 944 44.05 32.05 7.01
C ASP A 944 45.18 31.02 7.32
N PRO A 945 46.47 31.40 7.21
CA PRO A 945 47.60 30.54 7.56
C PRO A 945 47.61 30.04 9.01
N GLN A 946 46.87 30.68 9.93
CA GLN A 946 46.76 30.24 11.32
C GLN A 946 45.95 28.93 11.46
N THR A 947 45.01 28.66 10.56
CA THR A 947 44.20 27.43 10.59
C THR A 947 45.01 26.20 10.16
N GLN A 948 45.97 26.35 9.23
CA GLN A 948 46.82 25.23 8.80
C GLN A 948 47.89 24.86 9.85
N ASN A 949 48.38 25.84 10.63
CA ASN A 949 49.31 25.57 11.74
C ASN A 949 48.63 24.86 12.92
N LEU A 950 47.32 25.07 13.12
CA LEU A 950 46.54 24.37 14.15
C LEU A 950 46.31 22.89 13.77
N ILE A 951 46.06 22.60 12.49
CA ILE A 951 45.90 21.23 11.99
C ILE A 951 47.21 20.44 12.06
N ALA A 952 48.36 21.07 11.81
CA ALA A 952 49.67 20.44 11.95
C ALA A 952 50.05 20.14 13.41
N ALA A 953 49.59 20.95 14.37
CA ALA A 953 49.82 20.72 15.80
C ALA A 953 48.96 19.57 16.36
N MET A 954 47.78 19.31 15.77
CA MET A 954 46.87 18.24 16.21
C MET A 954 47.29 16.83 15.76
N ALA A 955 48.10 16.70 14.70
CA ALA A 955 48.61 15.41 14.25
C ALA A 955 49.76 14.84 15.11
N ALA A 956 50.33 15.65 16.02
CA ALA A 956 51.49 15.27 16.83
C ALA A 956 51.13 14.66 18.21
N TYR A 957 49.87 14.73 18.64
CA TYR A 957 49.40 14.12 19.89
C TYR A 957 48.62 12.85 19.58
N GLY A 958 49.25 11.70 19.86
CA GLY A 958 48.75 10.35 19.57
C GLY A 958 47.40 10.02 20.21
N ALA A 959 46.32 10.44 19.55
CA ALA A 959 44.98 9.98 19.82
C ALA A 959 44.75 8.62 19.18
N ASP A 960 44.25 7.69 19.99
CA ASP A 960 43.81 6.34 19.63
C ASP A 960 42.89 6.36 18.41
N SER A 961 43.29 5.67 17.34
CA SER A 961 42.63 5.62 16.05
C SER A 961 41.27 4.89 16.04
N SER A 962 40.80 4.36 17.17
CA SER A 962 39.56 3.58 17.25
C SER A 962 38.29 4.39 17.54
N ALA A 963 38.39 5.67 17.94
CA ALA A 963 37.23 6.51 18.29
C ALA A 963 36.73 7.44 17.16
N SER A 964 37.44 7.51 16.02
CA SER A 964 37.21 8.55 15.01
C SER A 964 36.22 8.17 13.89
N SER A 965 35.72 6.95 13.79
CA SER A 965 34.97 6.49 12.60
C SER A 965 33.44 6.67 12.63
N VAL A 966 32.86 7.20 13.71
CA VAL A 966 31.38 7.21 13.89
C VAL A 966 30.74 8.62 13.80
N PHE A 967 31.51 9.71 13.75
CA PHE A 967 30.96 11.07 13.85
C PHE A 967 31.41 12.02 12.73
N VAL A 968 31.29 11.59 11.47
CA VAL A 968 31.33 12.53 10.34
C VAL A 968 29.98 12.47 9.64
N SER A 969 29.20 13.54 9.76
CA SER A 969 27.98 13.71 8.96
C SER A 969 28.36 13.81 7.47
N PRO A 970 27.56 13.26 6.54
CA PRO A 970 27.74 13.53 5.13
C PRO A 970 27.24 14.96 4.87
N ALA A 971 28.15 15.94 4.86
CA ALA A 971 27.88 17.21 4.22
C ALA A 971 27.74 16.98 2.71
N GLN A 972 26.76 17.66 2.11
CA GLN A 972 26.33 17.55 0.72
C GLN A 972 27.50 17.55 -0.28
N ASN A 973 27.71 16.43 -0.97
CA ASN A 973 28.47 16.41 -2.22
C ASN A 973 27.49 16.49 -3.39
N ASP A 974 27.37 17.68 -3.95
CA ASP A 974 26.84 17.90 -5.30
C ASP A 974 27.94 17.49 -6.30
N PRO A 975 27.75 16.45 -7.14
CA PRO A 975 28.80 15.92 -7.99
C PRO A 975 28.78 16.63 -9.36
N GLN A 976 29.01 17.94 -9.40
CA GLN A 976 29.39 18.63 -10.63
C GLN A 976 30.44 19.70 -10.33
N ILE A 977 31.51 19.69 -11.12
CA ILE A 977 32.66 20.62 -11.10
C ILE A 977 33.82 20.19 -10.19
N LEU A 978 34.64 19.23 -10.65
CA LEU A 978 36.11 19.36 -10.58
C LEU A 978 36.77 18.41 -11.59
N LEU A 979 36.80 18.82 -12.86
CA LEU A 979 37.76 18.33 -13.84
C LEU A 979 38.49 19.55 -14.41
N ALA A 980 39.81 19.46 -14.48
CA ALA A 980 40.78 20.44 -15.00
C ALA A 980 41.30 21.49 -14.00
N ALA A 981 42.47 21.19 -13.41
CA ALA A 981 43.65 22.06 -13.44
C ALA A 981 44.87 21.33 -12.85
N SER A 982 45.56 20.54 -13.69
CA SER A 982 46.99 20.26 -13.53
C SER A 982 47.68 20.69 -14.82
N GLY A 983 48.36 21.83 -14.77
CA GLY A 983 49.09 22.39 -15.91
C GLY A 983 49.65 23.78 -15.58
N ASN A 984 50.86 23.76 -15.01
CA ASN A 984 51.74 24.86 -14.57
C ASN A 984 51.43 25.53 -13.23
#